data_AF-A0A6J6RFQ7-F1
#
_entry.id   AF-A0A6J6RFQ7-F1
#
_cell.length_a   1.000
_cell.length_b   1.000
_cell.length_c   1.000
_cell.angle_alpha   90.00
_cell.angle_beta   90.00
_cell.angle_gamma   90.00
#
_symmetry.space_group_name_H-M   'P 1'
#
loop_
_entity.id
_entity.type
_entity.pdbx_description
1 polymer ?
#
loop_
_entity_poly.entity_id
_entity_poly.type
_entity_poly.pdbx_seq_one_letter_code
_entity_poly.pdbx_strand_id
1 'polypeptide(L)'
;MPRRMPIHDLRSGATRSPWRSRSWRLTLGAALTVGALVATTAAAPAAAPDDSADEPSGPTVPVDTATQAIAAINGLIQGIFNSEIVGQTFKVLGADGASYWITNNLDTSLLPQNVLQSLGLGDLIPDIGLGGGDSGGGVPDDGLRREYLVVWAGDNNILDKSGAQLTDLPSVITPDLIGMQNLIGPDFFAVIDATKGSSSYGKVVNTATVGPLVENEPHHMQYIWHKGNNIFAGGLFTDVTYVIDTSQLPALKLKAVNLPTDTLCGSVPDAYWVTEDGGAYGTYMGGPDLPGPCSYSDGTVRIGNGFAGSPGELVRLDPDGKTVYEAPATPETPETEQRCDNIPVLPAATCANPHGVQAREDLDTLITSDYNEPRNIILSPVQAPSSYLRRPTVRTWDISDRDKPKLKAVSFLPDGPRVGKVAHQEEPRAVMETTVTNLPQHKGAFASTMQGGAIYYTPDITADEPQWREVFDLTTSNKIVDPTRNPYGGGSNGGWVQTSLDDKYLYHAVVGRNPTKSDAGSPPYILKLDIQELLASGTAPECNIDTIEETVQGGAESDCPAIVDTLPAPGGPHWGALDNLEIGSDGYYHETTDVKRFAYANYFVARTGLNGDHRVCLVDDSGASMTLDEDFVDEFTGETCLDFDRESWPHGPWGPAKPHSMLFVTADGDIK
;
A
#
# COMPACT_ATOMS: atom_id res chain seq x y z
N MET A 1 10.17 -8.88 61.30
CA MET A 1 11.07 -8.11 62.20
C MET A 1 11.89 -7.14 61.36
N PRO A 2 11.78 -5.82 61.60
CA PRO A 2 12.34 -4.79 60.72
C PRO A 2 13.69 -4.24 61.23
N ARG A 3 14.49 -3.65 60.34
CA ARG A 3 15.54 -2.68 60.72
C ARG A 3 15.35 -1.37 59.97
N ARG A 4 15.48 -0.30 60.75
CA ARG A 4 15.17 1.11 60.49
C ARG A 4 16.42 1.88 60.00
N MET A 5 16.17 2.90 59.15
CA MET A 5 16.69 4.30 59.17
C MET A 5 18.21 4.57 59.02
N PRO A 6 18.66 5.80 58.63
CA PRO A 6 18.03 7.14 58.78
C PRO A 6 18.06 8.05 57.52
N ILE A 7 17.03 8.87 57.22
CA ILE A 7 16.73 10.25 57.64
C ILE A 7 17.95 11.15 57.99
N HIS A 8 18.24 12.11 57.10
CA HIS A 8 18.79 13.41 57.48
C HIS A 8 17.99 14.52 56.80
N ASP A 9 17.44 15.40 57.63
CA ASP A 9 16.78 16.66 57.31
C ASP A 9 17.68 17.77 57.89
N LEU A 10 18.07 18.76 57.09
CA LEU A 10 18.54 20.05 57.59
C LEU A 10 18.12 21.18 56.64
N ARG A 11 17.30 22.04 57.21
CA ARG A 11 16.74 23.30 56.71
C ARG A 11 17.80 24.37 56.39
N SER A 12 17.36 25.30 55.55
CA SER A 12 17.36 26.77 55.73
C SER A 12 18.21 27.57 54.74
N GLY A 13 17.56 28.59 54.13
CA GLY A 13 18.22 29.58 53.30
C GLY A 13 17.27 30.36 52.40
N ALA A 14 16.33 31.11 53.00
CA ALA A 14 15.53 32.08 52.27
C ALA A 14 16.32 33.39 52.07
N THR A 15 16.40 33.89 50.84
CA THR A 15 16.65 35.32 50.57
C THR A 15 15.78 35.80 49.41
N ARG A 16 14.87 36.72 49.74
CA ARG A 16 14.13 37.60 48.84
C ARG A 16 15.07 38.68 48.27
N SER A 17 14.93 39.03 46.99
CA SER A 17 14.91 40.44 46.53
C SER A 17 14.67 40.53 45.02
N PRO A 18 14.12 41.65 44.51
CA PRO A 18 13.29 41.70 43.31
C PRO A 18 13.94 42.53 42.18
N TRP A 19 13.12 42.93 41.19
CA TRP A 19 13.34 43.99 40.19
C TRP A 19 13.97 43.58 38.84
N ARG A 20 13.16 43.48 37.77
CA ARG A 20 12.78 44.60 36.88
C ARG A 20 12.08 44.06 35.62
N SER A 21 10.82 44.44 35.47
CA SER A 21 10.13 44.52 34.18
C SER A 21 10.82 45.55 33.28
N ARG A 22 11.16 45.18 32.04
CA ARG A 22 11.41 46.14 30.96
C ARG A 22 10.54 45.81 29.76
N SER A 23 9.55 46.66 29.60
CA SER A 23 8.82 46.96 28.38
C SER A 23 9.74 47.20 27.19
N TRP A 24 9.46 46.56 26.06
CA TRP A 24 9.82 47.05 24.73
C TRP A 24 8.53 47.44 24.00
N ARG A 25 8.38 48.75 23.79
CA ARG A 25 7.51 49.38 22.78
C ARG A 25 8.45 50.16 21.87
N LEU A 26 8.30 50.01 20.56
CA LEU A 26 8.74 50.88 19.44
C LEU A 26 8.90 49.93 18.23
N THR A 27 8.36 50.14 17.02
CA THR A 27 7.65 51.27 16.41
C THR A 27 6.98 50.77 15.13
N LEU A 28 5.81 51.31 14.78
CA LEU A 28 5.32 51.31 13.40
C LEU A 28 6.32 52.02 12.50
N GLY A 29 6.62 51.43 11.33
CA GLY A 29 7.33 52.07 10.24
C GLY A 29 6.78 51.54 8.92
N ALA A 30 5.74 52.21 8.41
CA ALA A 30 5.27 52.03 7.04
C ALA A 30 6.28 52.67 6.08
N ALA A 31 6.67 51.96 5.03
CA ALA A 31 7.32 52.52 3.85
C ALA A 31 6.76 51.83 2.61
N LEU A 32 5.85 52.54 1.93
CA LEU A 32 5.56 52.33 0.52
C LEU A 32 6.83 52.67 -0.28
N THR A 33 7.24 51.77 -1.17
CA THR A 33 8.08 52.12 -2.32
C THR A 33 7.49 51.49 -3.58
N VAL A 34 6.96 52.39 -4.41
CA VAL A 34 6.62 52.19 -5.82
C VAL A 34 7.93 52.24 -6.62
N GLY A 35 8.13 51.31 -7.54
CA GLY A 35 9.23 51.34 -8.52
C GLY A 35 9.20 50.05 -9.36
N ALA A 36 8.44 50.03 -10.45
CA ALA A 36 8.86 50.42 -11.80
C ALA A 36 9.40 49.22 -12.59
N LEU A 37 8.55 48.75 -13.52
CA LEU A 37 8.94 47.91 -14.66
C LEU A 37 10.13 48.54 -15.38
N VAL A 38 11.15 47.73 -15.67
CA VAL A 38 12.11 48.00 -16.74
C VAL A 38 12.05 46.84 -17.71
N ALA A 39 11.44 47.11 -18.86
CA ALA A 39 11.55 46.32 -20.06
C ALA A 39 12.95 46.53 -20.66
N THR A 40 13.62 45.43 -21.03
CA THR A 40 14.78 45.47 -21.91
C THR A 40 14.47 44.66 -23.16
N THR A 41 14.25 45.39 -24.25
CA THR A 41 14.19 44.89 -25.62
C THR A 41 15.56 44.95 -26.31
N ALA A 42 15.73 44.03 -27.27
CA ALA A 42 16.59 44.07 -28.46
C ALA A 42 18.06 43.67 -28.30
N ALA A 43 18.48 42.62 -29.02
CA ALA A 43 18.95 42.78 -30.40
C ALA A 43 19.17 41.42 -31.10
N ALA A 44 18.68 41.32 -32.34
CA ALA A 44 19.09 40.36 -33.35
C ALA A 44 19.81 41.10 -34.50
N PRO A 45 20.55 40.39 -35.36
CA PRO A 45 20.60 40.70 -36.80
C PRO A 45 20.22 39.45 -37.64
N ALA A 46 19.20 39.49 -38.51
CA ALA A 46 19.16 39.96 -39.92
C ALA A 46 20.08 39.13 -40.86
N ALA A 47 19.72 38.62 -42.06
CA ALA A 47 18.57 38.73 -42.98
C ALA A 47 18.65 37.56 -44.04
N ALA A 48 17.56 36.87 -44.45
CA ALA A 48 16.65 37.07 -45.61
C ALA A 48 17.08 36.33 -46.93
N PRO A 49 16.22 36.11 -47.97
CA PRO A 49 14.82 36.55 -48.18
C PRO A 49 13.77 35.58 -48.82
N ASP A 50 12.50 36.02 -48.74
CA ASP A 50 11.30 35.93 -49.64
C ASP A 50 10.70 34.58 -50.10
N ASP A 51 9.37 34.37 -50.16
CA ASP A 51 8.37 35.17 -50.91
C ASP A 51 6.89 34.86 -50.54
N SER A 52 6.06 35.91 -50.44
CA SER A 52 4.58 36.05 -50.70
C SER A 52 3.53 35.10 -50.06
N ALA A 53 2.26 35.44 -49.75
CA ALA A 53 1.46 36.65 -49.56
C ALA A 53 0.05 36.21 -49.05
N ASP A 54 -0.70 37.17 -48.52
CA ASP A 54 -2.16 37.23 -48.28
C ASP A 54 -2.75 36.81 -46.91
N GLU A 55 -3.20 37.85 -46.19
CA GLU A 55 -4.24 37.86 -45.16
C GLU A 55 -5.46 38.66 -45.67
N PRO A 56 -6.66 38.51 -45.07
CA PRO A 56 -7.20 39.68 -44.37
C PRO A 56 -7.94 39.41 -43.05
N SER A 57 -7.79 40.40 -42.18
CA SER A 57 -8.30 40.64 -40.82
C SER A 57 -9.82 40.72 -40.61
N GLY A 58 -10.28 40.32 -39.41
CA GLY A 58 -11.57 40.65 -38.78
C GLY A 58 -11.48 40.61 -37.23
N PRO A 59 -12.36 41.30 -36.47
CA PRO A 59 -12.06 41.78 -35.11
C PRO A 59 -12.25 40.73 -34.01
N THR A 60 -11.35 40.74 -33.03
CA THR A 60 -11.41 39.92 -31.81
C THR A 60 -12.39 40.49 -30.79
N VAL A 61 -13.42 39.72 -30.47
CA VAL A 61 -14.30 39.94 -29.31
C VAL A 61 -13.73 39.16 -28.11
N PRO A 62 -13.75 39.68 -26.88
CA PRO A 62 -13.29 38.94 -25.70
C PRO A 62 -14.19 37.73 -25.45
N VAL A 63 -13.59 36.54 -25.34
CA VAL A 63 -14.31 35.30 -24.99
C VAL A 63 -14.50 35.26 -23.48
N ASP A 64 -15.75 35.30 -23.03
CA ASP A 64 -16.16 35.06 -21.65
C ASP A 64 -16.09 33.57 -21.33
N THR A 65 -15.04 33.16 -20.63
CA THR A 65 -14.76 31.76 -20.25
C THR A 65 -15.71 31.21 -19.19
N ALA A 66 -16.41 32.07 -18.43
CA ALA A 66 -17.37 31.63 -17.42
C ALA A 66 -18.67 31.12 -18.06
N THR A 67 -19.11 31.73 -19.16
CA THR A 67 -20.31 31.28 -19.89
C THR A 67 -20.07 29.98 -20.66
N GLN A 68 -18.84 29.71 -21.13
CA GLN A 68 -18.49 28.44 -21.77
C GLN A 68 -18.38 27.27 -20.77
N ALA A 69 -17.88 27.50 -19.56
CA ALA A 69 -17.85 26.49 -18.51
C ALA A 69 -19.26 26.13 -18.02
N ILE A 70 -20.15 27.11 -17.87
CA ILE A 70 -21.56 26.88 -17.50
C ILE A 70 -22.34 26.20 -18.63
N ALA A 71 -22.03 26.49 -19.89
CA ALA A 71 -22.60 25.78 -21.04
C ALA A 71 -22.10 24.33 -21.15
N ALA A 72 -20.83 24.07 -20.82
CA ALA A 72 -20.25 22.72 -20.79
C ALA A 72 -20.83 21.88 -19.63
N ILE A 73 -21.04 22.48 -18.46
CA ILE A 73 -21.66 21.82 -17.30
C ILE A 73 -23.15 21.55 -17.55
N ASN A 74 -23.90 22.50 -18.13
CA ASN A 74 -25.30 22.26 -18.52
C ASN A 74 -25.42 21.23 -19.66
N GLY A 75 -24.42 21.17 -20.56
CA GLY A 75 -24.30 20.11 -21.57
C GLY A 75 -24.04 18.73 -20.95
N LEU A 76 -23.22 18.65 -19.90
CA LEU A 76 -22.95 17.42 -19.16
C LEU A 76 -24.19 16.95 -18.36
N ILE A 77 -24.91 17.88 -17.72
CA ILE A 77 -26.13 17.58 -16.96
C ILE A 77 -27.29 17.18 -17.89
N GLN A 78 -27.39 17.75 -19.09
CA GLN A 78 -28.36 17.29 -20.09
C GLN A 78 -27.93 16.02 -20.84
N GLY A 79 -26.63 15.71 -20.88
CA GLY A 79 -26.09 14.47 -21.45
C GLY A 79 -26.30 13.24 -20.57
N ILE A 80 -26.39 13.40 -19.24
CA ILE A 80 -26.72 12.29 -18.32
C ILE A 80 -28.15 11.74 -18.57
N PHE A 81 -29.01 12.47 -19.29
CA PHE A 81 -30.37 12.04 -19.64
C PHE A 81 -30.61 11.87 -21.14
N ASN A 82 -29.58 11.97 -21.99
CA ASN A 82 -29.68 11.72 -23.43
C ASN A 82 -28.50 10.87 -23.92
N SER A 83 -28.82 9.72 -24.49
CA SER A 83 -27.91 8.69 -25.00
C SER A 83 -27.11 9.13 -26.23
N GLU A 84 -26.04 9.90 -26.06
CA GLU A 84 -25.04 10.09 -27.12
C GLU A 84 -23.64 9.66 -26.65
N ILE A 85 -23.00 8.84 -27.49
CA ILE A 85 -21.63 8.33 -27.34
C ILE A 85 -20.68 9.52 -27.15
N VAL A 86 -20.05 9.64 -25.98
CA VAL A 86 -18.99 10.64 -25.77
C VAL A 86 -17.66 9.99 -26.12
N GLY A 87 -17.30 10.06 -27.40
CA GLY A 87 -15.96 9.70 -27.86
C GLY A 87 -14.95 10.78 -27.44
N GLN A 88 -14.11 10.51 -26.44
CA GLN A 88 -12.96 11.37 -26.13
C GLN A 88 -11.68 10.73 -26.65
N THR A 89 -11.06 11.37 -27.64
CA THR A 89 -9.72 11.00 -28.08
C THR A 89 -8.70 11.89 -27.39
N PHE A 90 -7.78 11.28 -26.66
CA PHE A 90 -6.63 11.96 -26.09
C PHE A 90 -5.32 11.35 -26.60
N LYS A 91 -4.32 12.23 -26.76
CA LYS A 91 -2.99 11.87 -27.23
C LYS A 91 -2.10 11.60 -26.02
N VAL A 92 -1.54 10.39 -25.93
CA VAL A 92 -0.61 9.98 -24.88
C VAL A 92 0.76 9.76 -25.50
N LEU A 93 1.82 10.21 -24.82
CA LEU A 93 3.19 9.90 -25.22
C LEU A 93 3.60 8.60 -24.52
N GLY A 94 3.96 7.57 -25.27
CA GLY A 94 4.42 6.31 -24.69
C GLY A 94 5.91 6.33 -24.35
N ALA A 95 6.33 5.28 -23.65
CA ALA A 95 7.69 5.12 -23.14
C ALA A 95 8.77 5.01 -24.24
N ASP A 96 8.36 4.71 -25.47
CA ASP A 96 9.21 4.69 -26.66
C ASP A 96 9.37 6.08 -27.32
N GLY A 97 8.74 7.12 -26.76
CA GLY A 97 8.69 8.46 -27.31
C GLY A 97 7.68 8.62 -28.46
N ALA A 98 6.91 7.59 -28.80
CA ALA A 98 5.85 7.68 -29.80
C ALA A 98 4.56 8.25 -29.21
N SER A 99 3.76 8.89 -30.06
CA SER A 99 2.44 9.37 -29.66
C SER A 99 1.37 8.35 -30.01
N TYR A 100 0.61 7.94 -29.01
CA TYR A 100 -0.54 7.06 -29.12
C TYR A 100 -1.82 7.88 -29.02
N TRP A 101 -2.81 7.52 -29.82
CA TRP A 101 -4.14 8.15 -29.76
C TRP A 101 -5.08 7.15 -29.12
N ILE A 102 -5.52 7.44 -27.90
CA ILE A 102 -6.47 6.61 -27.17
C ILE A 102 -7.83 7.26 -27.37
N THR A 103 -8.75 6.54 -28.02
CA THR A 103 -10.13 6.96 -28.16
C THR A 103 -10.96 6.15 -27.18
N ASN A 104 -11.45 6.81 -26.11
CA ASN A 104 -12.43 6.21 -25.23
C ASN A 104 -13.82 6.38 -25.86
N ASN A 105 -14.44 5.28 -26.27
CA ASN A 105 -15.83 5.25 -26.72
C ASN A 105 -16.67 4.68 -25.58
N LEU A 106 -17.08 5.53 -24.64
CA LEU A 106 -18.00 5.12 -23.60
C LEU A 106 -19.42 5.39 -24.11
N ASP A 107 -20.08 4.33 -24.55
CA ASP A 107 -21.52 4.34 -24.81
C ASP A 107 -22.24 4.05 -23.49
N THR A 108 -22.68 5.11 -22.82
CA THR A 108 -23.40 5.01 -21.54
C THR A 108 -24.77 4.34 -21.68
N SER A 109 -25.28 4.16 -22.91
CA SER A 109 -26.49 3.37 -23.19
C SER A 109 -26.25 1.86 -23.25
N LEU A 110 -24.97 1.43 -23.32
CA LEU A 110 -24.53 0.03 -23.28
C LEU A 110 -24.07 -0.42 -21.88
N LEU A 111 -24.40 0.33 -20.82
CA LEU A 111 -24.25 -0.13 -19.44
C LEU A 111 -25.60 -0.63 -18.90
N PRO A 112 -26.07 -1.84 -19.27
CA PRO A 112 -27.09 -2.51 -18.48
C PRO A 112 -26.49 -2.90 -17.13
N GLN A 113 -27.31 -2.88 -16.07
CA GLN A 113 -26.97 -3.40 -14.72
C GLN A 113 -26.56 -4.90 -14.70
N ASN A 114 -26.49 -5.55 -15.87
CA ASN A 114 -26.34 -6.98 -16.04
C ASN A 114 -25.66 -7.30 -17.40
N VAL A 115 -24.54 -6.67 -17.73
CA VAL A 115 -23.77 -6.96 -18.97
C VAL A 115 -23.57 -8.47 -19.17
N LEU A 116 -23.23 -9.20 -18.10
CA LEU A 116 -23.01 -10.65 -18.10
C LEU A 116 -24.27 -11.48 -18.40
N GLN A 117 -25.45 -11.05 -17.96
CA GLN A 117 -26.71 -11.75 -18.29
C GLN A 117 -27.17 -11.43 -19.72
N SER A 118 -26.94 -10.21 -20.20
CA SER A 118 -27.30 -9.81 -21.57
C SER A 118 -26.48 -10.52 -22.65
N LEU A 119 -25.27 -10.99 -22.31
CA LEU A 119 -24.41 -11.81 -23.17
C LEU A 119 -24.76 -13.31 -23.16
N GLY A 120 -25.79 -13.73 -22.40
CA GLY A 120 -26.15 -15.14 -22.25
C GLY A 120 -25.15 -15.97 -21.44
N LEU A 121 -24.21 -15.31 -20.75
CA LEU A 121 -23.17 -15.97 -19.95
C LEU A 121 -23.64 -16.30 -18.53
N GLY A 122 -24.76 -15.74 -18.06
CA GLY A 122 -25.28 -15.97 -16.71
C GLY A 122 -25.45 -17.45 -16.33
N ASP A 123 -25.84 -18.30 -17.28
CA ASP A 123 -26.00 -19.75 -17.08
C ASP A 123 -24.70 -20.53 -17.34
N LEU A 124 -23.72 -19.95 -18.03
CA LEU A 124 -22.42 -20.58 -18.37
C LEU A 124 -21.32 -20.29 -17.33
N ILE A 125 -21.42 -19.17 -16.61
CA ILE A 125 -20.41 -18.69 -15.64
C ILE A 125 -20.07 -19.74 -14.56
N PRO A 126 -21.04 -20.44 -13.93
CA PRO A 126 -20.73 -21.51 -13.00
C PRO A 126 -20.06 -22.72 -13.68
N ASP A 127 -20.52 -23.08 -14.88
CA ASP A 127 -20.07 -24.27 -15.61
C ASP A 127 -18.65 -24.12 -16.19
N ILE A 128 -18.17 -22.88 -16.36
CA ILE A 128 -16.80 -22.56 -16.79
C ILE A 128 -15.88 -22.15 -15.64
N GLY A 129 -16.29 -22.31 -14.36
CA GLY A 129 -15.42 -22.06 -13.20
C GLY A 129 -15.19 -20.57 -12.86
N LEU A 130 -15.95 -19.65 -13.46
CA LEU A 130 -15.89 -18.21 -13.19
C LEU A 130 -16.96 -17.73 -12.22
N GLY A 131 -17.93 -18.59 -11.87
CA GLY A 131 -18.83 -18.32 -10.75
C GLY A 131 -18.03 -18.51 -9.48
N GLY A 132 -17.76 -17.43 -8.75
CA GLY A 132 -17.00 -17.48 -7.50
C GLY A 132 -17.42 -18.65 -6.62
N GLY A 133 -16.45 -19.43 -6.15
CA GLY A 133 -16.76 -20.67 -5.45
C GLY A 133 -15.54 -21.46 -5.00
N ASP A 134 -15.78 -22.30 -4.01
CA ASP A 134 -14.84 -23.28 -3.48
C ASP A 134 -14.63 -24.43 -4.46
N SER A 135 -13.38 -24.88 -4.64
CA SER A 135 -13.07 -25.99 -5.54
C SER A 135 -13.37 -27.39 -4.96
N GLY A 136 -13.80 -27.50 -3.70
CA GLY A 136 -14.07 -28.76 -3.01
C GLY A 136 -12.79 -29.48 -2.57
N GLY A 137 -11.68 -28.75 -2.45
CA GLY A 137 -10.40 -29.28 -1.98
C GLY A 137 -10.43 -29.67 -0.50
N GLY A 138 -9.43 -30.43 -0.07
CA GLY A 138 -9.36 -30.92 1.30
C GLY A 138 -8.02 -31.55 1.66
N VAL A 139 -7.89 -31.93 2.92
CA VAL A 139 -6.72 -32.62 3.48
C VAL A 139 -7.05 -34.08 3.83
N PRO A 140 -6.05 -34.97 3.94
CA PRO A 140 -6.26 -36.30 4.49
C PRO A 140 -6.83 -36.27 5.92
N ASP A 141 -7.73 -37.21 6.23
CA ASP A 141 -8.22 -37.47 7.58
C ASP A 141 -7.19 -38.31 8.35
N ASP A 142 -6.14 -37.64 8.84
CA ASP A 142 -5.04 -38.22 9.62
C ASP A 142 -5.10 -37.83 11.12
N GLY A 143 -6.17 -37.14 11.53
CA GLY A 143 -6.40 -36.69 12.89
C GLY A 143 -5.52 -35.51 13.33
N LEU A 144 -4.77 -34.89 12.42
CA LEU A 144 -4.01 -33.67 12.70
C LEU A 144 -4.93 -32.45 12.65
N ARG A 145 -4.74 -31.54 13.60
CA ARG A 145 -5.32 -30.19 13.51
C ARG A 145 -4.53 -29.37 12.52
N ARG A 146 -5.25 -28.55 11.76
CA ARG A 146 -4.67 -27.93 10.58
C ARG A 146 -4.43 -26.45 10.77
N GLU A 147 -3.30 -26.04 10.26
CA GLU A 147 -2.97 -24.66 10.02
C GLU A 147 -2.77 -24.50 8.51
N TYR A 148 -3.27 -23.39 8.00
CA TYR A 148 -3.25 -23.08 6.58
C TYR A 148 -2.59 -21.73 6.36
N LEU A 149 -1.91 -21.62 5.22
CA LEU A 149 -1.55 -20.34 4.64
C LEU A 149 -2.56 -20.04 3.53
N VAL A 150 -3.41 -19.04 3.73
CA VAL A 150 -4.32 -18.54 2.69
C VAL A 150 -3.60 -17.45 1.91
N VAL A 151 -3.53 -17.56 0.59
CA VAL A 151 -2.81 -16.64 -0.29
C VAL A 151 -3.80 -16.02 -1.28
N TRP A 152 -3.82 -14.70 -1.37
CA TRP A 152 -4.60 -13.96 -2.35
C TRP A 152 -3.79 -13.80 -3.65
N ALA A 153 -4.29 -14.39 -4.74
CA ALA A 153 -3.52 -14.55 -5.97
C ALA A 153 -4.32 -14.17 -7.22
N GLY A 154 -3.67 -13.42 -8.11
CA GLY A 154 -4.27 -12.99 -9.37
C GLY A 154 -3.92 -13.93 -10.51
N ASP A 155 -4.88 -14.21 -11.39
CA ASP A 155 -4.59 -14.93 -12.62
C ASP A 155 -3.68 -14.09 -13.53
N ASN A 156 -2.71 -14.73 -14.18
CA ASN A 156 -1.81 -14.05 -15.10
C ASN A 156 -2.51 -13.83 -16.44
N ASN A 157 -2.89 -12.59 -16.70
CA ASN A 157 -3.82 -12.27 -17.76
C ASN A 157 -3.15 -11.47 -18.90
N ILE A 158 -3.89 -11.30 -19.99
CA ILE A 158 -3.40 -10.59 -21.17
C ILE A 158 -3.12 -9.09 -20.90
N LEU A 159 -3.81 -8.47 -19.93
CA LEU A 159 -3.60 -7.07 -19.55
C LEU A 159 -2.37 -6.86 -18.66
N ASP A 160 -1.78 -7.94 -18.13
CA ASP A 160 -0.47 -7.91 -17.48
C ASP A 160 0.68 -7.74 -18.49
N LYS A 161 0.41 -7.98 -19.78
CA LYS A 161 1.42 -7.87 -20.84
C LYS A 161 1.65 -6.42 -21.23
N SER A 162 2.92 -6.00 -21.28
CA SER A 162 3.31 -4.72 -21.85
C SER A 162 2.94 -4.63 -23.34
N GLY A 163 2.82 -3.42 -23.88
CA GLY A 163 2.55 -3.20 -25.30
C GLY A 163 3.53 -3.89 -26.27
N ALA A 164 4.76 -4.17 -25.83
CA ALA A 164 5.75 -4.92 -26.60
C ALA A 164 5.54 -6.45 -26.55
N GLN A 165 4.86 -6.95 -25.51
CA GLN A 165 4.50 -8.36 -25.31
C GLN A 165 3.14 -8.71 -25.94
N LEU A 166 2.35 -7.70 -26.33
CA LEU A 166 1.09 -7.85 -27.06
C LEU A 166 1.35 -8.04 -28.57
N THR A 167 2.03 -9.12 -28.95
CA THR A 167 2.34 -9.41 -30.36
C THR A 167 1.21 -10.11 -31.11
N ASP A 168 0.31 -10.78 -30.38
CA ASP A 168 -0.69 -11.71 -30.93
C ASP A 168 -2.08 -11.53 -30.28
N LEU A 169 -2.53 -10.28 -30.11
CA LEU A 169 -3.90 -10.04 -29.65
C LEU A 169 -4.90 -10.46 -30.73
N PRO A 170 -5.95 -11.25 -30.40
CA PRO A 170 -7.04 -11.49 -31.32
C PRO A 170 -7.70 -10.16 -31.70
N SER A 171 -8.05 -10.00 -32.98
CA SER A 171 -8.62 -8.75 -33.50
C SER A 171 -10.01 -8.42 -32.94
N VAL A 172 -10.65 -9.38 -32.25
CA VAL A 172 -11.93 -9.25 -31.55
C VAL A 172 -11.86 -10.09 -30.28
N ILE A 173 -12.25 -9.51 -29.13
CA ILE A 173 -12.46 -10.27 -27.90
C ILE A 173 -13.88 -10.83 -27.92
N THR A 174 -14.02 -12.16 -27.94
CA THR A 174 -15.31 -12.85 -27.92
C THR A 174 -15.42 -13.72 -26.66
N PRO A 175 -16.64 -14.04 -26.15
CA PRO A 175 -16.79 -14.78 -24.90
C PRO A 175 -16.13 -16.17 -24.86
N ASP A 176 -15.89 -16.80 -26.01
CA ASP A 176 -15.13 -18.04 -26.19
C ASP A 176 -13.62 -17.90 -25.92
N LEU A 177 -13.12 -16.67 -25.74
CA LEU A 177 -11.76 -16.39 -25.28
C LEU A 177 -11.61 -16.40 -23.77
N ILE A 178 -12.71 -16.35 -23.00
CA ILE A 178 -12.67 -16.46 -21.55
C ILE A 178 -12.44 -17.94 -21.22
N GLY A 179 -11.42 -18.29 -20.43
CA GLY A 179 -11.12 -19.71 -20.17
C GLY A 179 -9.86 -20.29 -20.83
N MET A 180 -9.20 -19.57 -21.74
CA MET A 180 -7.99 -20.09 -22.39
C MET A 180 -6.72 -19.63 -21.67
N GLN A 181 -5.72 -20.51 -21.61
CA GLN A 181 -4.37 -20.18 -21.10
C GLN A 181 -3.85 -18.86 -21.68
N ASN A 182 -3.37 -17.95 -20.82
CA ASN A 182 -2.90 -16.60 -21.13
C ASN A 182 -3.98 -15.58 -21.55
N LEU A 183 -5.25 -15.88 -21.32
CA LEU A 183 -6.39 -14.97 -21.43
C LEU A 183 -7.03 -14.79 -20.05
N ILE A 184 -8.15 -14.07 -19.97
CA ILE A 184 -8.76 -13.66 -18.70
C ILE A 184 -9.26 -14.88 -17.89
N GLY A 185 -8.66 -15.12 -16.72
CA GLY A 185 -9.10 -16.11 -15.72
C GLY A 185 -9.53 -15.50 -14.38
N PRO A 186 -10.06 -16.32 -13.46
CA PRO A 186 -10.56 -15.86 -12.16
C PRO A 186 -9.42 -15.64 -11.17
N ASP A 187 -9.44 -14.52 -10.45
CA ASP A 187 -8.62 -14.35 -9.25
C ASP A 187 -9.15 -15.24 -8.13
N PHE A 188 -8.25 -15.70 -7.25
CA PHE A 188 -8.59 -16.73 -6.28
C PHE A 188 -7.74 -16.69 -5.01
N PHE A 189 -8.29 -17.29 -3.96
CA PHE A 189 -7.57 -17.63 -2.74
C PHE A 189 -7.01 -19.05 -2.89
N ALA A 190 -5.70 -19.22 -2.74
CA ALA A 190 -5.08 -20.52 -2.56
C ALA A 190 -5.02 -20.86 -1.07
N VAL A 191 -5.42 -22.07 -0.71
CA VAL A 191 -5.30 -22.59 0.66
C VAL A 191 -4.21 -23.64 0.67
N ILE A 192 -3.10 -23.33 1.34
CA ILE A 192 -1.92 -24.19 1.44
C ILE A 192 -1.89 -24.82 2.84
N ASP A 193 -1.64 -26.11 2.94
CA ASP A 193 -1.43 -26.76 4.25
C ASP A 193 -0.05 -26.38 4.81
N ALA A 194 -0.07 -25.60 5.89
CA ALA A 194 1.12 -25.12 6.61
C ALA A 194 1.40 -25.94 7.89
N THR A 195 0.71 -27.05 8.09
CA THR A 195 0.86 -27.94 9.25
C THR A 195 2.16 -28.75 9.15
N LYS A 196 3.20 -28.36 9.89
CA LYS A 196 4.48 -29.11 9.91
C LYS A 196 4.27 -30.59 10.27
N GLY A 197 4.90 -31.47 9.51
CA GLY A 197 4.79 -32.93 9.67
C GLY A 197 3.56 -33.58 9.00
N SER A 198 2.66 -32.77 8.44
CA SER A 198 1.57 -33.27 7.58
C SER A 198 2.10 -33.88 6.28
N SER A 199 1.42 -34.91 5.77
CA SER A 199 1.70 -35.46 4.43
C SER A 199 1.32 -34.52 3.27
N SER A 200 0.54 -33.48 3.55
CA SER A 200 0.17 -32.41 2.63
C SER A 200 0.87 -31.08 2.93
N TYR A 201 1.84 -31.04 3.85
CA TYR A 201 2.63 -29.84 4.11
C TYR A 201 3.23 -29.29 2.81
N GLY A 202 3.07 -27.99 2.57
CA GLY A 202 3.56 -27.32 1.37
C GLY A 202 2.71 -27.56 0.11
N LYS A 203 1.51 -28.13 0.21
CA LYS A 203 0.63 -28.36 -0.94
C LYS A 203 -0.56 -27.42 -0.95
N VAL A 204 -0.98 -27.01 -2.15
CA VAL A 204 -2.28 -26.34 -2.34
C VAL A 204 -3.37 -27.38 -2.19
N VAL A 205 -4.11 -27.30 -1.08
CA VAL A 205 -5.15 -28.27 -0.71
C VAL A 205 -6.53 -27.83 -1.16
N ASN A 206 -6.72 -26.52 -1.42
CA ASN A 206 -7.96 -25.97 -1.94
C ASN A 206 -7.74 -24.62 -2.62
N THR A 207 -8.70 -24.20 -3.44
CA THR A 207 -8.79 -22.84 -3.98
C THR A 207 -10.23 -22.32 -3.92
N ALA A 208 -10.42 -21.01 -3.80
CA ALA A 208 -11.71 -20.35 -3.90
C ALA A 208 -11.65 -19.11 -4.81
N THR A 209 -12.43 -19.09 -5.88
CA THR A 209 -12.46 -17.97 -6.86
C THR A 209 -13.43 -16.86 -6.42
N VAL A 210 -13.20 -15.62 -6.85
CA VAL A 210 -14.06 -14.45 -6.51
C VAL A 210 -14.93 -13.93 -7.66
N GLY A 211 -15.03 -14.69 -8.75
CA GLY A 211 -15.74 -14.25 -9.93
C GLY A 211 -17.22 -13.89 -9.67
N PRO A 212 -17.85 -13.09 -10.55
CA PRO A 212 -17.49 -12.96 -11.96
C PRO A 212 -16.51 -11.82 -12.27
N LEU A 213 -16.08 -11.04 -11.27
CA LEU A 213 -15.03 -10.04 -11.46
C LEU A 213 -13.68 -10.71 -11.62
N VAL A 214 -12.93 -10.23 -12.61
CA VAL A 214 -11.64 -10.74 -13.07
C VAL A 214 -10.71 -9.55 -13.21
N GLU A 215 -9.40 -9.80 -13.24
CA GLU A 215 -8.38 -8.75 -13.32
C GLU A 215 -8.50 -7.75 -12.16
N ASN A 216 -8.84 -8.24 -10.98
CA ASN A 216 -8.99 -7.43 -9.78
C ASN A 216 -7.65 -6.86 -9.33
N GLU A 217 -6.54 -7.47 -9.72
CA GLU A 217 -5.22 -7.28 -9.12
C GLU A 217 -5.27 -7.56 -7.61
N PRO A 218 -5.31 -8.85 -7.22
CA PRO A 218 -5.17 -9.27 -5.84
C PRO A 218 -3.99 -8.61 -5.15
N HIS A 219 -4.28 -7.85 -4.09
CA HIS A 219 -3.27 -7.06 -3.39
C HIS A 219 -3.25 -7.39 -1.90
N HIS A 220 -3.52 -6.46 -0.97
CA HIS A 220 -3.42 -6.76 0.46
C HIS A 220 -4.68 -7.41 1.05
N MET A 221 -4.42 -8.20 2.10
CA MET A 221 -5.40 -8.64 3.09
C MET A 221 -5.07 -7.97 4.43
N GLN A 222 -5.73 -8.39 5.52
CA GLN A 222 -5.24 -8.05 6.86
C GLN A 222 -3.87 -8.69 7.18
N TYR A 223 -3.15 -8.10 8.14
CA TYR A 223 -1.79 -8.53 8.50
C TYR A 223 -1.73 -9.77 9.41
N ILE A 224 -2.75 -9.97 10.25
CA ILE A 224 -2.82 -11.03 11.26
C ILE A 224 -4.25 -11.56 11.34
N TRP A 225 -4.38 -12.87 11.53
CA TRP A 225 -5.67 -13.51 11.76
C TRP A 225 -5.87 -13.82 13.23
N HIS A 226 -7.10 -13.64 13.71
CA HIS A 226 -7.55 -14.07 15.03
C HIS A 226 -8.74 -15.01 14.87
N LYS A 227 -8.94 -15.86 15.87
CA LYS A 227 -10.07 -16.80 15.89
C LYS A 227 -11.40 -16.11 15.54
N GLY A 228 -12.13 -16.67 14.58
CA GLY A 228 -13.42 -16.14 14.12
C GLY A 228 -13.35 -14.98 13.11
N ASN A 229 -12.15 -14.52 12.74
CA ASN A 229 -12.02 -13.45 11.73
C ASN A 229 -12.40 -13.96 10.33
N ASN A 230 -13.22 -13.17 9.64
CA ASN A 230 -13.28 -13.23 8.18
C ASN A 230 -11.99 -12.62 7.60
N ILE A 231 -11.68 -12.96 6.36
CA ILE A 231 -10.61 -12.31 5.61
C ILE A 231 -11.20 -11.16 4.80
N PHE A 232 -10.60 -9.98 4.92
CA PHE A 232 -10.88 -8.82 4.08
C PHE A 232 -9.75 -8.68 3.07
N ALA A 233 -10.08 -8.58 1.77
CA ALA A 233 -9.09 -8.59 0.70
C ALA A 233 -9.42 -7.57 -0.39
N GLY A 234 -8.43 -6.79 -0.81
CA GLY A 234 -8.57 -5.76 -1.83
C GLY A 234 -8.41 -6.31 -3.26
N GLY A 235 -9.33 -5.90 -4.13
CA GLY A 235 -9.22 -5.92 -5.58
C GLY A 235 -8.80 -4.53 -6.06
N LEU A 236 -7.50 -4.34 -6.22
CA LEU A 236 -6.90 -3.02 -6.37
C LEU A 236 -7.30 -2.31 -7.69
N PHE A 237 -7.51 -3.04 -8.80
CA PHE A 237 -7.96 -2.46 -10.07
C PHE A 237 -9.48 -2.33 -10.22
N THR A 238 -10.22 -3.24 -9.61
CA THR A 238 -11.69 -3.29 -9.72
C THR A 238 -12.39 -2.47 -8.65
N ASP A 239 -11.64 -1.97 -7.66
CA ASP A 239 -12.13 -1.16 -6.56
C ASP A 239 -13.17 -1.88 -5.71
N VAL A 240 -12.80 -3.09 -5.31
CA VAL A 240 -13.67 -4.01 -4.59
C VAL A 240 -12.98 -4.53 -3.34
N THR A 241 -13.71 -4.58 -2.24
CA THR A 241 -13.30 -5.35 -1.06
C THR A 241 -14.08 -6.66 -1.01
N TYR A 242 -13.38 -7.78 -0.93
CA TYR A 242 -13.94 -9.10 -0.72
C TYR A 242 -13.91 -9.47 0.76
N VAL A 243 -15.00 -10.08 1.25
CA VAL A 243 -15.04 -10.69 2.59
C VAL A 243 -15.18 -12.20 2.44
N ILE A 244 -14.22 -12.94 2.99
CA ILE A 244 -14.14 -14.40 2.90
C ILE A 244 -14.37 -15.02 4.28
N ASP A 245 -15.33 -15.92 4.34
CA ASP A 245 -15.63 -16.72 5.52
C ASP A 245 -14.62 -17.87 5.64
N THR A 246 -14.00 -17.95 6.82
CA THR A 246 -12.96 -18.93 7.20
C THR A 246 -13.47 -20.01 8.16
N SER A 247 -14.77 -19.99 8.51
CA SER A 247 -15.33 -20.89 9.51
C SER A 247 -15.38 -22.37 9.10
N GLN A 248 -15.12 -22.68 7.82
CA GLN A 248 -15.19 -24.04 7.25
C GLN A 248 -13.87 -24.48 6.61
N LEU A 249 -12.73 -23.92 7.05
CA LEU A 249 -11.40 -24.28 6.53
C LEU A 249 -11.19 -25.81 6.44
N PRO A 250 -10.54 -26.31 5.36
CA PRO A 250 -9.87 -25.55 4.30
C PRO A 250 -10.83 -24.98 3.24
N ALA A 251 -12.14 -25.23 3.34
CA ALA A 251 -13.10 -24.62 2.44
C ALA A 251 -13.26 -23.13 2.75
N LEU A 252 -13.25 -22.31 1.70
CA LEU A 252 -13.44 -20.87 1.80
C LEU A 252 -14.71 -20.48 1.08
N LYS A 253 -15.43 -19.50 1.62
CA LYS A 253 -16.65 -19.00 1.00
C LYS A 253 -16.62 -17.49 0.89
N LEU A 254 -16.87 -16.98 -0.32
CA LEU A 254 -17.17 -15.57 -0.50
C LEU A 254 -18.44 -15.21 0.29
N LYS A 255 -18.25 -14.43 1.35
CA LYS A 255 -19.30 -14.03 2.29
C LYS A 255 -20.00 -12.77 1.82
N ALA A 256 -19.23 -11.78 1.40
CA ALA A 256 -19.72 -10.49 0.93
C ALA A 256 -18.73 -9.80 0.00
N VAL A 257 -19.22 -8.78 -0.70
CA VAL A 257 -18.47 -7.93 -1.63
C VAL A 257 -18.89 -6.49 -1.38
N ASN A 258 -17.94 -5.61 -1.09
CA ASN A 258 -18.09 -4.17 -1.06
C ASN A 258 -17.72 -3.62 -2.44
N LEU A 259 -18.65 -2.94 -3.09
CA LEU A 259 -18.48 -2.45 -4.47
C LEU A 259 -18.03 -0.98 -4.47
N PRO A 260 -17.51 -0.46 -5.60
CA PRO A 260 -17.18 0.97 -5.74
C PRO A 260 -18.35 1.89 -5.35
N THR A 261 -19.58 1.45 -5.62
CA THR A 261 -20.80 2.19 -5.26
C THR A 261 -21.08 2.29 -3.75
N ASP A 262 -20.39 1.48 -2.93
CA ASP A 262 -20.50 1.47 -1.48
C ASP A 262 -19.44 2.36 -0.79
N THR A 263 -18.43 2.82 -1.53
CA THR A 263 -17.35 3.72 -1.08
C THR A 263 -17.11 4.81 -2.11
N LEU A 264 -18.06 5.74 -2.26
CA LEU A 264 -18.02 6.73 -3.34
C LEU A 264 -16.86 7.73 -3.20
N CYS A 265 -16.33 7.92 -1.99
CA CYS A 265 -15.30 8.90 -1.70
C CYS A 265 -13.86 8.37 -1.82
N GLY A 266 -13.69 7.07 -1.97
CA GLY A 266 -12.40 6.40 -2.05
C GLY A 266 -12.43 5.32 -3.09
N SER A 267 -11.30 5.11 -3.75
CA SER A 267 -11.11 3.99 -4.65
C SER A 267 -9.81 3.26 -4.34
N VAL A 268 -9.57 2.12 -4.98
CA VAL A 268 -8.32 1.37 -4.89
C VAL A 268 -8.09 0.90 -3.44
N PRO A 269 -8.92 -0.05 -2.96
CA PRO A 269 -8.77 -0.61 -1.63
C PRO A 269 -7.48 -1.39 -1.56
N ASP A 270 -6.72 -1.15 -0.51
CA ASP A 270 -5.37 -1.63 -0.38
C ASP A 270 -5.26 -2.58 0.80
N ALA A 271 -5.07 -2.07 2.03
CA ALA A 271 -4.79 -2.87 3.23
C ALA A 271 -5.88 -2.78 4.30
N TYR A 272 -5.89 -3.76 5.23
CA TYR A 272 -6.93 -3.90 6.24
C TYR A 272 -6.38 -4.16 7.65
N TRP A 273 -7.09 -3.63 8.64
CA TRP A 273 -6.94 -4.02 10.04
C TRP A 273 -8.29 -4.51 10.58
N VAL A 274 -8.37 -5.80 10.92
CA VAL A 274 -9.59 -6.38 11.51
C VAL A 274 -9.61 -6.06 13.00
N THR A 275 -10.71 -5.47 13.44
CA THR A 275 -10.94 -5.05 14.83
C THR A 275 -11.58 -6.16 15.66
N GLU A 276 -11.55 -6.03 16.99
CA GLU A 276 -12.12 -7.00 17.93
C GLU A 276 -13.60 -7.36 17.70
N ASP A 277 -14.37 -6.47 17.05
CA ASP A 277 -15.78 -6.75 16.71
C ASP A 277 -16.00 -7.52 15.41
N GLY A 278 -14.91 -7.90 14.73
CA GLY A 278 -14.90 -8.67 13.49
C GLY A 278 -15.10 -7.85 12.22
N GLY A 279 -15.33 -6.53 12.32
CA GLY A 279 -15.25 -5.63 11.17
C GLY A 279 -13.83 -5.14 10.94
N ALA A 280 -13.61 -4.31 9.93
CA ALA A 280 -12.28 -3.82 9.56
C ALA A 280 -12.22 -2.30 9.39
N TYR A 281 -11.01 -1.77 9.50
CA TYR A 281 -10.62 -0.55 8.81
C TYR A 281 -9.90 -0.93 7.52
N GLY A 282 -10.30 -0.35 6.39
CA GLY A 282 -9.65 -0.50 5.09
C GLY A 282 -9.09 0.83 4.61
N THR A 283 -7.90 0.82 4.04
CA THR A 283 -7.34 1.98 3.34
C THR A 283 -7.74 1.95 1.88
N TYR A 284 -8.21 3.09 1.39
CA TYR A 284 -8.57 3.29 0.00
C TYR A 284 -7.63 4.37 -0.54
N MET A 285 -6.61 3.95 -1.27
CA MET A 285 -5.51 4.84 -1.65
C MET A 285 -5.97 5.95 -2.59
N GLY A 286 -6.92 5.63 -3.46
CA GLY A 286 -7.39 6.48 -4.55
C GLY A 286 -8.49 7.43 -4.11
N GLY A 287 -8.60 8.55 -4.81
CA GLY A 287 -9.71 9.50 -4.66
C GLY A 287 -11.08 8.95 -5.07
N PRO A 288 -12.14 9.77 -4.97
CA PRO A 288 -13.50 9.37 -5.32
C PRO A 288 -13.58 8.84 -6.74
N ASP A 289 -14.42 7.85 -7.00
CA ASP A 289 -14.63 7.25 -8.33
C ASP A 289 -14.81 8.30 -9.44
N LEU A 290 -15.59 9.34 -9.12
CA LEU A 290 -15.80 10.50 -9.99
C LEU A 290 -15.05 11.73 -9.48
N PRO A 291 -14.36 12.48 -10.36
CA PRO A 291 -13.71 13.72 -9.96
C PRO A 291 -14.76 14.77 -9.54
N GLY A 292 -14.43 15.57 -8.53
CA GLY A 292 -15.30 16.62 -8.01
C GLY A 292 -15.51 16.52 -6.49
N PRO A 293 -16.55 17.19 -5.96
CA PRO A 293 -16.86 17.16 -4.54
C PRO A 293 -17.42 15.80 -4.12
N CYS A 294 -16.84 15.18 -3.09
CA CYS A 294 -17.39 14.02 -2.40
C CYS A 294 -17.80 14.39 -0.96
N SER A 295 -18.93 13.85 -0.50
CA SER A 295 -19.47 14.10 0.85
C SER A 295 -19.20 12.90 1.74
N TYR A 296 -18.38 13.08 2.77
CA TYR A 296 -18.00 12.02 3.70
C TYR A 296 -19.06 11.79 4.77
N SER A 297 -18.91 10.71 5.54
CA SER A 297 -19.85 10.31 6.59
C SER A 297 -19.92 11.29 7.76
N ASP A 298 -18.90 12.15 7.96
CA ASP A 298 -18.92 13.26 8.92
C ASP A 298 -19.69 14.50 8.44
N GLY A 299 -20.19 14.49 7.21
CA GLY A 299 -20.89 15.60 6.57
C GLY A 299 -19.96 16.65 5.95
N THR A 300 -18.64 16.45 6.01
CA THR A 300 -17.69 17.33 5.34
C THR A 300 -17.56 16.97 3.86
N VAL A 301 -17.05 17.91 3.07
CA VAL A 301 -16.85 17.74 1.62
C VAL A 301 -15.38 17.93 1.28
N ARG A 302 -14.82 17.07 0.43
CA ARG A 302 -13.51 17.27 -0.20
C ARG A 302 -13.64 17.21 -1.71
N ILE A 303 -12.72 17.88 -2.41
CA ILE A 303 -12.63 17.80 -3.86
C ILE A 303 -11.58 16.76 -4.20
N GLY A 304 -11.97 15.72 -4.92
CA GLY A 304 -11.07 14.70 -5.45
C GLY A 304 -10.87 14.83 -6.95
N ASN A 305 -9.76 14.28 -7.44
CA ASN A 305 -9.39 14.32 -8.86
C ASN A 305 -9.75 13.01 -9.61
N GLY A 306 -10.61 12.18 -9.01
CA GLY A 306 -11.22 10.99 -9.62
C GLY A 306 -10.56 9.68 -9.19
N PHE A 307 -11.07 8.58 -9.76
CA PHE A 307 -10.61 7.21 -9.52
C PHE A 307 -9.08 7.07 -9.47
N ALA A 308 -8.56 6.31 -8.52
CA ALA A 308 -7.12 6.11 -8.31
C ALA A 308 -6.33 7.43 -8.10
N GLY A 309 -7.02 8.53 -7.83
CA GLY A 309 -6.44 9.85 -7.66
C GLY A 309 -6.16 10.19 -6.19
N SER A 310 -6.42 11.42 -5.80
CA SER A 310 -6.32 11.95 -4.43
C SER A 310 -7.54 12.85 -4.13
N PRO A 311 -7.88 13.13 -2.87
CA PRO A 311 -7.41 12.42 -1.67
C PRO A 311 -8.06 11.04 -1.56
N GLY A 312 -7.30 10.03 -1.13
CA GLY A 312 -7.88 8.77 -0.65
C GLY A 312 -8.53 8.89 0.73
N GLU A 313 -8.88 7.76 1.33
CA GLU A 313 -9.64 7.73 2.58
C GLU A 313 -9.39 6.48 3.45
N LEU A 314 -9.92 6.53 4.67
CA LEU A 314 -10.04 5.38 5.56
C LEU A 314 -11.52 4.98 5.64
N VAL A 315 -11.81 3.71 5.38
CA VAL A 315 -13.17 3.17 5.39
C VAL A 315 -13.33 2.22 6.58
N ARG A 316 -14.39 2.41 7.37
CA ARG A 316 -14.84 1.43 8.37
C ARG A 316 -15.85 0.48 7.70
N LEU A 317 -15.57 -0.81 7.77
CA LEU A 317 -16.40 -1.89 7.26
C LEU A 317 -16.92 -2.76 8.41
N ASP A 318 -18.20 -3.15 8.40
CA ASP A 318 -18.72 -4.12 9.37
C ASP A 318 -18.23 -5.56 9.08
N PRO A 319 -18.53 -6.57 9.93
CA PRO A 319 -18.10 -7.96 9.71
C PRO A 319 -18.63 -8.62 8.43
N ASP A 320 -19.61 -8.00 7.77
CA ASP A 320 -20.18 -8.43 6.50
C ASP A 320 -19.70 -7.55 5.33
N GLY A 321 -18.65 -6.74 5.53
CA GLY A 321 -18.04 -5.92 4.49
C GLY A 321 -18.86 -4.70 4.09
N LYS A 322 -19.91 -4.35 4.83
CA LYS A 322 -20.70 -3.17 4.52
C LYS A 322 -20.00 -1.91 5.04
N THR A 323 -19.97 -0.87 4.22
CA THR A 323 -19.51 0.46 4.62
C THR A 323 -20.33 1.01 5.79
N VAL A 324 -19.65 1.25 6.91
CA VAL A 324 -20.18 1.92 8.11
C VAL A 324 -19.82 3.40 8.08
N TYR A 325 -18.60 3.73 7.64
CA TYR A 325 -18.08 5.09 7.67
C TYR A 325 -16.98 5.32 6.64
N GLU A 326 -17.10 6.40 5.89
CA GLU A 326 -16.07 6.95 4.99
C GLU A 326 -15.43 8.16 5.69
N ALA A 327 -14.16 8.06 6.07
CA ALA A 327 -13.42 9.10 6.78
C ALA A 327 -12.37 9.79 5.89
N PRO A 328 -12.43 11.12 5.71
CA PRO A 328 -11.51 11.83 4.82
C PRO A 328 -10.08 11.75 5.36
N ALA A 329 -9.15 11.22 4.54
CA ALA A 329 -7.75 11.21 4.92
C ALA A 329 -7.09 12.59 4.81
N THR A 330 -7.68 13.54 4.07
CA THR A 330 -7.12 14.88 3.94
C THR A 330 -7.77 15.90 4.89
N PRO A 331 -6.99 16.80 5.51
CA PRO A 331 -7.55 17.92 6.27
C PRO A 331 -8.35 18.88 5.36
N GLU A 332 -9.11 19.80 5.96
CA GLU A 332 -9.87 20.82 5.20
C GLU A 332 -8.96 21.88 4.56
N THR A 333 -7.75 22.04 5.07
CA THR A 333 -6.74 22.97 4.55
C THR A 333 -5.70 22.23 3.71
N PRO A 334 -5.13 22.83 2.66
CA PRO A 334 -4.05 22.21 1.89
C PRO A 334 -2.88 21.80 2.78
N GLU A 335 -2.31 20.62 2.55
CA GLU A 335 -1.17 20.11 3.32
C GLU A 335 0.14 20.78 2.87
N THR A 336 0.46 20.69 1.57
CA THR A 336 1.56 21.45 0.95
C THR A 336 1.50 21.35 -0.57
N GLU A 337 1.82 22.43 -1.27
CA GLU A 337 1.96 22.44 -2.74
C GLU A 337 3.36 22.01 -3.21
N GLN A 338 4.35 21.90 -2.32
CA GLN A 338 5.75 21.70 -2.71
C GLN A 338 6.19 20.23 -2.74
N ARG A 339 5.44 19.34 -2.07
CA ARG A 339 5.84 17.94 -1.88
C ARG A 339 4.73 16.93 -2.20
N CYS A 340 3.56 17.40 -2.63
CA CYS A 340 2.34 16.60 -2.85
C CYS A 340 1.68 16.96 -4.19
N ASP A 341 2.26 16.52 -5.31
CA ASP A 341 1.62 16.75 -6.61
C ASP A 341 0.33 15.93 -6.73
N ASN A 342 -0.71 16.48 -7.36
CA ASN A 342 -1.94 15.75 -7.66
C ASN A 342 -2.22 15.84 -9.15
N ILE A 343 -2.60 14.74 -9.80
CA ILE A 343 -2.81 14.73 -11.26
C ILE A 343 -4.11 13.99 -11.61
N PRO A 344 -5.15 14.69 -12.11
CA PRO A 344 -5.23 16.15 -12.31
C PRO A 344 -5.04 17.00 -11.04
N VAL A 345 -4.62 18.26 -11.21
CA VAL A 345 -4.34 19.17 -10.09
C VAL A 345 -5.62 19.46 -9.29
N LEU A 346 -5.49 19.39 -7.96
CA LEU A 346 -6.54 19.73 -7.02
C LEU A 346 -6.48 21.21 -6.61
N PRO A 347 -7.64 21.83 -6.27
CA PRO A 347 -7.66 23.17 -5.68
C PRO A 347 -6.93 23.26 -4.33
N ALA A 348 -6.88 22.15 -3.59
CA ALA A 348 -6.14 22.01 -2.35
C ALA A 348 -5.21 20.79 -2.48
N ALA A 349 -3.90 21.04 -2.55
CA ALA A 349 -2.91 19.98 -2.68
C ALA A 349 -2.88 19.07 -1.45
N THR A 350 -2.76 17.77 -1.68
CA THR A 350 -2.74 16.75 -0.62
C THR A 350 -1.87 15.56 -0.97
N CYS A 351 -1.21 15.02 0.05
CA CYS A 351 -0.47 13.76 0.02
C CYS A 351 -1.34 12.56 0.45
N ALA A 352 -2.66 12.73 0.63
CA ALA A 352 -3.55 11.68 1.10
C ALA A 352 -3.73 10.56 0.05
N ASN A 353 -2.97 9.49 0.21
CA ASN A 353 -3.09 8.23 -0.51
C ASN A 353 -2.78 7.09 0.48
N PRO A 354 -3.66 6.87 1.46
CA PRO A 354 -3.41 5.96 2.57
C PRO A 354 -3.19 4.52 2.06
N HIS A 355 -2.17 3.84 2.58
CA HIS A 355 -1.72 2.51 2.13
C HIS A 355 -1.70 1.53 3.32
N GLY A 356 -0.54 1.29 3.94
CA GLY A 356 -0.45 0.40 5.09
C GLY A 356 -1.27 0.90 6.28
N VAL A 357 -1.86 -0.01 7.05
CA VAL A 357 -2.76 0.31 8.17
C VAL A 357 -2.61 -0.63 9.36
N GLN A 358 -2.44 -0.07 10.56
CA GLN A 358 -2.49 -0.85 11.80
C GLN A 358 -3.15 -0.05 12.93
N ALA A 359 -3.83 -0.74 13.84
CA ALA A 359 -4.53 -0.11 14.97
C ALA A 359 -4.05 -0.64 16.32
N ARG A 360 -4.08 0.25 17.31
CA ARG A 360 -3.96 -0.04 18.74
C ARG A 360 -5.26 0.33 19.40
N GLU A 361 -6.21 -0.61 19.41
CA GLU A 361 -7.54 -0.41 19.99
C GLU A 361 -7.47 -0.11 21.50
N ASP A 362 -6.46 -0.64 22.20
CA ASP A 362 -6.19 -0.32 23.60
C ASP A 362 -5.71 1.14 23.82
N LEU A 363 -5.27 1.81 22.76
CA LEU A 363 -4.83 3.20 22.74
C LEU A 363 -5.80 4.13 22.01
N ASP A 364 -6.95 3.62 21.56
CA ASP A 364 -7.90 4.35 20.72
C ASP A 364 -7.23 5.05 19.51
N THR A 365 -6.17 4.43 18.95
CA THR A 365 -5.37 5.05 17.88
C THR A 365 -5.15 4.08 16.72
N LEU A 366 -5.27 4.59 15.50
CA LEU A 366 -4.89 3.90 14.26
C LEU A 366 -3.87 4.73 13.49
N ILE A 367 -2.99 4.06 12.73
CA ILE A 367 -2.02 4.71 11.85
C ILE A 367 -2.17 4.24 10.41
N THR A 368 -1.91 5.13 9.47
CA THR A 368 -1.79 4.78 8.04
C THR A 368 -0.56 5.44 7.42
N SER A 369 0.17 4.75 6.55
CA SER A 369 1.16 5.37 5.67
C SER A 369 0.49 5.99 4.44
N ASP A 370 1.16 6.91 3.74
CA ASP A 370 0.77 7.30 2.38
C ASP A 370 1.87 6.87 1.39
N TYR A 371 1.51 6.10 0.36
CA TYR A 371 2.49 5.54 -0.58
C TYR A 371 2.64 6.39 -1.85
N ASN A 372 1.63 6.39 -2.72
CA ASN A 372 1.69 7.05 -4.02
C ASN A 372 0.29 7.35 -4.55
N GLU A 373 0.12 8.35 -5.42
CA GLU A 373 -1.15 8.54 -6.15
C GLU A 373 -1.37 7.36 -7.13
N PRO A 374 -2.32 6.44 -6.87
CA PRO A 374 -2.36 5.10 -7.48
C PRO A 374 -2.45 5.10 -9.01
N ARG A 375 -3.15 6.07 -9.58
CA ARG A 375 -3.32 6.29 -11.02
C ARG A 375 -2.02 6.22 -11.81
N ASN A 376 -0.92 6.60 -11.17
CA ASN A 376 0.40 6.70 -11.79
C ASN A 376 1.26 5.43 -11.63
N ILE A 377 0.71 4.39 -10.99
CA ILE A 377 1.30 3.05 -10.89
C ILE A 377 0.37 1.97 -11.48
N ILE A 378 -0.94 2.17 -11.41
CA ILE A 378 -1.92 1.14 -11.78
C ILE A 378 -2.54 1.35 -13.15
N LEU A 379 -2.43 2.54 -13.76
CA LEU A 379 -2.94 2.77 -15.11
C LEU A 379 -1.78 2.77 -16.11
N SER A 380 -1.74 1.76 -16.97
CA SER A 380 -0.81 1.72 -18.10
C SER A 380 -1.37 2.50 -19.30
N PRO A 381 -0.54 3.19 -20.11
CA PRO A 381 0.92 3.32 -20.06
C PRO A 381 1.40 4.57 -19.28
N VAL A 382 0.64 5.05 -18.28
CA VAL A 382 0.92 6.32 -17.62
C VAL A 382 2.18 6.20 -16.76
N GLN A 383 3.30 6.73 -17.25
CA GLN A 383 4.48 6.93 -16.41
C GLN A 383 4.22 8.10 -15.47
N ALA A 384 4.57 7.93 -14.19
CA ALA A 384 4.48 8.98 -13.19
C ALA A 384 5.24 10.24 -13.66
N PRO A 385 4.54 11.34 -13.99
CA PRO A 385 5.17 12.54 -14.56
C PRO A 385 5.94 13.36 -13.50
N SER A 386 5.81 13.01 -12.22
CA SER A 386 6.48 13.69 -11.11
C SER A 386 6.99 12.70 -10.05
N SER A 387 8.11 13.06 -9.43
CA SER A 387 8.64 12.35 -8.25
C SER A 387 7.81 12.63 -6.98
N TYR A 388 7.05 13.73 -6.94
CA TYR A 388 6.26 14.16 -5.77
C TYR A 388 4.87 13.54 -5.68
N LEU A 389 4.54 12.62 -6.60
CA LEU A 389 3.38 11.74 -6.48
C LEU A 389 3.60 10.66 -5.40
N ARG A 390 4.88 10.36 -5.10
CA ARG A 390 5.30 9.47 -4.02
C ARG A 390 5.29 10.22 -2.69
N ARG A 391 4.41 9.77 -1.81
CA ARG A 391 3.99 10.52 -0.62
C ARG A 391 4.99 10.32 0.52
N PRO A 392 5.28 11.37 1.31
CA PRO A 392 6.20 11.30 2.43
C PRO A 392 5.50 11.40 3.79
N THR A 393 4.25 10.93 3.88
CA THR A 393 3.39 11.20 5.04
C THR A 393 2.93 9.93 5.74
N VAL A 394 2.74 10.05 7.05
CA VAL A 394 2.04 9.09 7.90
C VAL A 394 0.91 9.82 8.61
N ARG A 395 -0.24 9.17 8.75
CA ARG A 395 -1.43 9.72 9.38
C ARG A 395 -1.74 8.96 10.66
N THR A 396 -2.22 9.68 11.66
CA THR A 396 -2.77 9.08 12.89
C THR A 396 -4.24 9.44 13.00
N TRP A 397 -5.01 8.52 13.55
CA TRP A 397 -6.45 8.57 13.61
C TRP A 397 -6.91 8.31 15.03
N ASP A 398 -7.88 9.10 15.49
CA ASP A 398 -8.64 8.83 16.72
C ASP A 398 -9.74 7.82 16.39
N ILE A 399 -9.71 6.68 17.07
CA ILE A 399 -10.68 5.59 16.95
C ILE A 399 -11.41 5.29 18.27
N SER A 400 -11.45 6.26 19.20
CA SER A 400 -12.22 6.14 20.45
C SER A 400 -13.72 5.90 20.22
N ASP A 401 -14.24 6.34 19.07
CA ASP A 401 -15.47 5.83 18.47
C ASP A 401 -15.07 4.99 17.25
N ARG A 402 -15.00 3.67 17.43
CA ARG A 402 -14.52 2.72 16.41
C ARG A 402 -15.27 2.85 15.07
N ASP A 403 -16.55 3.20 15.12
CA ASP A 403 -17.36 3.34 13.92
C ASP A 403 -17.27 4.73 13.27
N LYS A 404 -16.50 5.66 13.85
CA LYS A 404 -16.31 7.01 13.32
C LYS A 404 -14.85 7.45 13.47
N PRO A 405 -13.90 6.79 12.79
CA PRO A 405 -12.50 7.17 12.84
C PRO A 405 -12.32 8.62 12.37
N LYS A 406 -11.45 9.36 13.03
CA LYS A 406 -11.17 10.77 12.70
C LYS A 406 -9.70 11.00 12.49
N LEU A 407 -9.35 11.68 11.41
CA LEU A 407 -7.98 12.12 11.18
C LEU A 407 -7.55 13.03 12.33
N LYS A 408 -6.50 12.63 13.03
CA LYS A 408 -5.95 13.34 14.19
C LYS A 408 -4.74 14.17 13.81
N ALA A 409 -3.76 13.57 13.15
CA ALA A 409 -2.54 14.26 12.73
C ALA A 409 -1.99 13.72 11.41
N VAL A 410 -1.34 14.60 10.66
CA VAL A 410 -0.57 14.29 9.46
C VAL A 410 0.89 14.62 9.73
N SER A 411 1.75 13.61 9.68
CA SER A 411 3.19 13.75 9.90
C SER A 411 3.93 13.64 8.59
N PHE A 412 4.75 14.64 8.26
CA PHE A 412 5.72 14.54 7.18
C PHE A 412 7.00 13.91 7.72
N LEU A 413 7.42 12.79 7.11
CA LEU A 413 8.69 12.17 7.46
C LEU A 413 9.85 13.13 7.12
N PRO A 414 10.83 13.28 8.03
CA PRO A 414 11.98 14.13 7.79
C PRO A 414 12.87 13.56 6.67
N ASP A 415 13.59 14.45 5.99
CA ASP A 415 14.68 14.03 5.10
C ASP A 415 15.85 13.50 5.92
N GLY A 416 16.56 12.53 5.35
CA GLY A 416 17.80 12.03 5.90
C GLY A 416 19.01 12.78 5.34
N PRO A 417 20.22 12.28 5.59
CA PRO A 417 21.46 12.94 5.17
C PRO A 417 21.86 12.63 3.73
N ARG A 418 21.27 11.64 3.05
CA ARG A 418 21.57 11.32 1.66
C ARG A 418 21.08 12.43 0.74
N VAL A 419 21.61 12.38 -0.49
CA VAL A 419 21.03 13.10 -1.62
C VAL A 419 20.65 12.04 -2.63
N GLY A 420 19.35 11.89 -2.87
CA GLY A 420 18.80 10.95 -3.80
C GLY A 420 19.38 11.13 -5.21
N LYS A 421 19.63 10.02 -5.92
CA LYS A 421 20.03 10.07 -7.35
C LYS A 421 18.92 10.70 -8.21
N VAL A 422 17.68 10.64 -7.73
CA VAL A 422 16.48 11.30 -8.24
C VAL A 422 15.60 11.66 -7.06
N ALA A 423 14.74 12.68 -7.21
CA ALA A 423 13.97 13.25 -6.09
C ALA A 423 13.00 12.28 -5.39
N HIS A 424 12.61 11.16 -6.02
CA HIS A 424 11.82 10.12 -5.36
C HIS A 424 12.64 9.07 -4.63
N GLN A 425 13.97 9.18 -4.63
CA GLN A 425 14.87 8.34 -3.86
C GLN A 425 15.44 9.05 -2.63
N GLU A 426 14.94 10.25 -2.32
CA GLU A 426 15.13 10.84 -0.99
C GLU A 426 14.43 9.98 0.05
N GLU A 427 14.97 9.92 1.27
CA GLU A 427 14.59 8.98 2.33
C GLU A 427 13.09 8.91 2.66
N PRO A 428 12.34 10.03 2.70
CA PRO A 428 10.96 9.98 3.14
C PRO A 428 10.01 9.54 2.00
N ARG A 429 10.52 9.19 0.81
CA ARG A 429 9.66 9.04 -0.36
C ARG A 429 9.01 7.68 -0.47
N ALA A 430 7.69 7.75 -0.62
CA ALA A 430 6.78 6.63 -0.80
C ALA A 430 6.74 5.73 0.43
N VAL A 431 6.06 6.22 1.46
CA VAL A 431 5.86 5.48 2.69
C VAL A 431 4.96 4.29 2.38
N MET A 432 5.56 3.11 2.28
CA MET A 432 4.89 1.90 1.82
C MET A 432 4.11 1.30 2.98
N GLU A 433 4.81 0.61 3.87
CA GLU A 433 4.18 -0.03 5.02
C GLU A 433 4.49 0.68 6.33
N THR A 434 3.54 0.55 7.25
CA THR A 434 3.65 1.01 8.64
C THR A 434 3.27 -0.13 9.58
N THR A 435 3.85 -0.13 10.78
CA THR A 435 3.56 -1.13 11.80
C THR A 435 3.62 -0.53 13.19
N VAL A 436 2.79 -1.04 14.11
CA VAL A 436 2.76 -0.60 15.50
C VAL A 436 3.60 -1.53 16.38
N THR A 437 4.12 -0.98 17.47
CA THR A 437 4.49 -1.81 18.63
C THR A 437 3.23 -2.44 19.23
N ASN A 438 3.32 -3.65 19.75
CA ASN A 438 2.20 -4.52 20.12
C ASN A 438 2.01 -4.59 21.65
N LEU A 439 3.08 -4.45 22.44
CA LEU A 439 2.99 -4.59 23.88
C LEU A 439 2.39 -3.33 24.54
N PRO A 440 1.59 -3.48 25.62
CA PRO A 440 0.87 -2.35 26.23
C PRO A 440 1.75 -1.19 26.72
N GLN A 441 2.99 -1.47 27.12
CA GLN A 441 3.93 -0.45 27.57
C GLN A 441 4.56 0.34 26.43
N HIS A 442 4.49 -0.15 25.19
CA HIS A 442 5.00 0.52 24.01
C HIS A 442 3.83 1.20 23.28
N LYS A 443 4.07 2.43 22.82
CA LYS A 443 3.11 3.22 22.05
C LYS A 443 3.69 3.67 20.71
N GLY A 444 4.83 3.10 20.34
CA GLY A 444 5.56 3.52 19.16
C GLY A 444 5.02 2.87 17.89
N ALA A 445 5.46 3.40 16.77
CA ALA A 445 5.21 2.84 15.46
C ALA A 445 6.39 3.09 14.52
N PHE A 446 6.50 2.24 13.51
CA PHE A 446 7.47 2.32 12.44
C PHE A 446 6.80 2.61 11.10
N ALA A 447 7.53 3.26 10.21
CA ALA A 447 7.13 3.48 8.83
C ALA A 447 8.33 3.23 7.91
N SER A 448 8.13 2.47 6.85
CA SER A 448 9.17 2.14 5.88
C SER A 448 8.90 2.82 4.55
N THR A 449 9.96 3.24 3.85
CA THR A 449 9.84 3.89 2.55
C THR A 449 10.35 2.99 1.44
N MET A 450 9.53 2.75 0.42
CA MET A 450 9.91 1.86 -0.69
C MET A 450 11.03 2.49 -1.53
N GLN A 451 10.78 3.68 -2.09
CA GLN A 451 11.77 4.32 -2.94
C GLN A 451 12.81 5.12 -2.16
N GLY A 452 12.51 5.60 -0.96
CA GLY A 452 13.52 6.20 -0.09
C GLY A 452 14.51 5.19 0.48
N GLY A 453 14.05 3.98 0.83
CA GLY A 453 14.90 2.96 1.43
C GLY A 453 15.39 3.37 2.82
N ALA A 454 14.46 3.79 3.66
CA ALA A 454 14.66 4.17 5.06
C ALA A 454 13.52 3.64 5.94
N ILE A 455 13.79 3.50 7.23
CA ILE A 455 12.82 3.14 8.27
C ILE A 455 12.80 4.25 9.31
N TYR A 456 11.60 4.70 9.63
CA TYR A 456 11.33 5.76 10.58
C TYR A 456 10.64 5.21 11.82
N TYR A 457 10.83 5.88 12.96
CA TYR A 457 10.19 5.55 14.23
C TYR A 457 9.61 6.79 14.90
N THR A 458 8.44 6.63 15.50
CA THR A 458 7.88 7.53 16.52
C THR A 458 7.67 6.74 17.82
N PRO A 459 8.05 7.26 18.99
CA PRO A 459 7.88 6.54 20.25
C PRO A 459 6.45 6.59 20.82
N ASP A 460 5.61 7.50 20.32
CA ASP A 460 4.23 7.66 20.80
C ASP A 460 3.29 8.14 19.69
N ILE A 461 2.47 7.23 19.17
CA ILE A 461 1.42 7.54 18.19
C ILE A 461 0.20 8.24 18.82
N THR A 462 0.10 8.24 20.15
CA THR A 462 -0.98 8.90 20.90
C THR A 462 -0.70 10.38 21.14
N ALA A 463 0.50 10.87 20.81
CA ALA A 463 0.81 12.30 20.83
C ALA A 463 -0.08 13.09 19.84
N ASP A 464 -0.33 14.36 20.14
CA ASP A 464 -1.06 15.26 19.23
C ASP A 464 -0.25 15.54 17.95
N GLU A 465 1.08 15.57 18.09
CA GLU A 465 2.04 15.72 16.99
C GLU A 465 3.13 14.64 17.11
N PRO A 466 2.89 13.42 16.61
CA PRO A 466 3.88 12.34 16.64
C PRO A 466 5.20 12.77 15.98
N GLN A 467 6.31 12.52 16.66
CA GLN A 467 7.64 12.93 16.19
C GLN A 467 8.35 11.74 15.54
N TRP A 468 8.56 11.85 14.23
CA TRP A 468 9.21 10.81 13.45
C TRP A 468 10.69 11.10 13.23
N ARG A 469 11.51 10.05 13.27
CA ARG A 469 12.97 10.10 13.02
C ARG A 469 13.36 8.94 12.13
N GLU A 470 14.31 9.16 11.24
CA GLU A 470 14.96 8.05 10.54
C GLU A 470 15.83 7.30 11.55
N VAL A 471 15.58 6.00 11.71
CA VAL A 471 16.32 5.15 12.66
C VAL A 471 17.12 4.06 11.97
N PHE A 472 16.87 3.82 10.68
CA PHE A 472 17.62 2.85 9.91
C PHE A 472 17.59 3.16 8.41
N ASP A 473 18.73 2.98 7.75
CA ASP A 473 18.91 3.21 6.31
C ASP A 473 19.31 1.91 5.60
N LEU A 474 18.61 1.56 4.51
CA LEU A 474 18.89 0.32 3.76
C LEU A 474 20.28 0.28 3.11
N THR A 475 20.99 1.39 3.04
CA THR A 475 22.39 1.44 2.63
C THR A 475 23.27 0.61 3.57
N THR A 476 22.93 0.59 4.86
CA THR A 476 23.63 -0.22 5.86
C THR A 476 23.49 -1.71 5.56
N SER A 477 22.26 -2.19 5.38
CA SER A 477 22.00 -3.61 5.08
C SER A 477 22.50 -4.01 3.69
N ASN A 478 22.34 -3.16 2.67
CA ASN A 478 22.86 -3.43 1.33
C ASN A 478 24.37 -3.65 1.31
N LYS A 479 25.14 -2.87 2.09
CA LYS A 479 26.58 -3.03 2.23
C LYS A 479 26.96 -4.37 2.85
N ILE A 480 26.14 -4.89 3.76
CA ILE A 480 26.37 -6.18 4.42
C ILE A 480 26.04 -7.34 3.49
N VAL A 481 24.90 -7.25 2.79
CA VAL A 481 24.44 -8.31 1.88
C VAL A 481 25.35 -8.45 0.66
N ASP A 482 25.77 -7.33 0.04
CA ASP A 482 26.76 -7.35 -1.05
C ASP A 482 27.79 -6.22 -0.89
N PRO A 483 28.90 -6.46 -0.16
CA PRO A 483 29.93 -5.45 0.08
C PRO A 483 30.72 -5.06 -1.17
N THR A 484 30.52 -5.75 -2.30
CA THR A 484 31.22 -5.47 -3.56
C THR A 484 30.48 -4.46 -4.44
N ARG A 485 29.21 -4.19 -4.15
CA ARG A 485 28.37 -3.25 -4.90
C ARG A 485 28.29 -1.89 -4.22
N ASN A 486 27.80 -0.90 -4.97
CA ASN A 486 27.40 0.38 -4.39
C ASN A 486 26.23 0.11 -3.43
N PRO A 487 26.36 0.38 -2.13
CA PRO A 487 25.34 0.01 -1.16
C PRO A 487 24.12 0.94 -1.18
N TYR A 488 24.12 2.00 -1.98
CA TYR A 488 23.06 3.02 -2.04
C TYR A 488 21.63 2.48 -1.83
N GLY A 489 21.02 2.86 -0.71
CA GLY A 489 19.73 2.37 -0.24
C GLY A 489 18.53 2.94 -1.02
N GLY A 490 18.63 4.15 -1.57
CA GLY A 490 17.59 4.74 -2.40
C GLY A 490 17.17 3.84 -3.56
N GLY A 491 15.87 3.61 -3.68
CA GLY A 491 15.26 2.73 -4.67
C GLY A 491 15.49 1.23 -4.41
N SER A 492 15.93 0.82 -3.22
CA SER A 492 16.04 -0.60 -2.86
C SER A 492 14.69 -1.29 -2.65
N ASN A 493 13.60 -0.52 -2.70
CA ASN A 493 12.22 -1.00 -2.75
C ASN A 493 11.84 -1.82 -1.51
N GLY A 494 11.83 -1.17 -0.34
CA GLY A 494 11.25 -1.74 0.87
C GLY A 494 9.75 -1.98 0.71
N GLY A 495 9.33 -3.25 0.65
CA GLY A 495 7.96 -3.66 0.30
C GLY A 495 7.05 -3.86 1.51
N TRP A 496 7.57 -4.41 2.60
CA TRP A 496 6.79 -4.76 3.79
C TRP A 496 7.59 -4.54 5.05
N VAL A 497 6.98 -4.06 6.12
CA VAL A 497 7.60 -3.92 7.44
C VAL A 497 6.63 -4.36 8.52
N GLN A 498 7.10 -5.15 9.48
CA GLN A 498 6.27 -5.63 10.58
C GLN A 498 7.06 -5.81 11.86
N THR A 499 6.55 -5.25 12.96
CA THR A 499 7.08 -5.49 14.31
C THR A 499 6.66 -6.87 14.78
N SER A 500 7.60 -7.63 15.36
CA SER A 500 7.28 -8.91 16.00
C SER A 500 6.26 -8.69 17.12
N LEU A 501 5.39 -9.65 17.36
CA LEU A 501 4.26 -9.48 18.30
C LEU A 501 4.71 -9.33 19.76
N ASP A 502 5.97 -9.66 20.06
CA ASP A 502 6.62 -9.44 21.34
C ASP A 502 7.54 -8.20 21.38
N ASP A 503 7.51 -7.37 20.33
CA ASP A 503 8.25 -6.11 20.17
C ASP A 503 9.78 -6.22 20.26
N LYS A 504 10.34 -7.39 19.97
CA LYS A 504 11.81 -7.57 19.97
C LYS A 504 12.44 -7.22 18.64
N TYR A 505 11.76 -7.56 17.56
CA TYR A 505 12.31 -7.50 16.22
C TYR A 505 11.45 -6.69 15.27
N LEU A 506 12.08 -6.16 14.23
CA LEU A 506 11.43 -5.60 13.06
C LEU A 506 11.84 -6.41 11.84
N TYR A 507 10.87 -6.98 11.14
CA TYR A 507 11.09 -7.66 9.86
C TYR A 507 10.83 -6.71 8.71
N HIS A 508 11.64 -6.77 7.66
CA HIS A 508 11.49 -5.92 6.50
C HIS A 508 11.81 -6.66 5.20
N ALA A 509 10.90 -6.64 4.24
CA ALA A 509 11.11 -7.20 2.92
C ALA A 509 11.75 -6.15 1.99
N VAL A 510 12.92 -6.47 1.43
CA VAL A 510 13.65 -5.62 0.48
C VAL A 510 13.61 -6.27 -0.88
N VAL A 511 12.78 -5.72 -1.79
CA VAL A 511 12.60 -6.23 -3.16
C VAL A 511 13.89 -6.10 -3.98
N GLY A 512 14.76 -5.16 -3.62
CA GLY A 512 15.98 -4.85 -4.33
C GLY A 512 15.74 -4.01 -5.59
N ARG A 513 16.80 -3.80 -6.35
CA ARG A 513 16.78 -2.95 -7.55
C ARG A 513 17.56 -3.59 -8.68
N ASN A 514 16.93 -3.68 -9.84
CA ASN A 514 17.56 -4.23 -11.03
C ASN A 514 18.80 -3.42 -11.46
N PRO A 515 19.86 -4.09 -11.95
CA PRO A 515 21.03 -3.40 -12.48
C PRO A 515 20.68 -2.62 -13.76
N THR A 516 21.35 -1.49 -13.93
CA THR A 516 21.37 -0.68 -15.16
C THR A 516 22.80 -0.58 -15.69
N LYS A 517 23.00 0.06 -16.85
CA LYS A 517 24.35 0.26 -17.43
C LYS A 517 25.31 0.99 -16.49
N SER A 518 24.80 1.82 -15.59
CA SER A 518 25.59 2.68 -14.68
C SER A 518 25.39 2.34 -13.20
N ASP A 519 24.60 1.33 -12.88
CA ASP A 519 24.24 0.99 -11.51
C ASP A 519 24.11 -0.52 -11.35
N ALA A 520 24.86 -1.11 -10.43
CA ALA A 520 24.82 -2.56 -10.20
C ALA A 520 23.53 -3.06 -9.53
N GLY A 521 22.64 -2.13 -9.15
CA GLY A 521 21.41 -2.46 -8.43
C GLY A 521 21.68 -2.85 -6.98
N SER A 522 20.64 -3.35 -6.30
CA SER A 522 20.72 -3.92 -4.96
C SER A 522 20.08 -5.32 -4.96
N PRO A 523 20.66 -6.28 -4.22
CA PRO A 523 20.09 -7.63 -4.13
C PRO A 523 18.78 -7.63 -3.31
N PRO A 524 17.90 -8.62 -3.54
CA PRO A 524 16.71 -8.83 -2.74
C PRO A 524 16.99 -9.68 -1.49
N TYR A 525 16.36 -9.33 -0.36
CA TYR A 525 16.52 -10.05 0.92
C TYR A 525 15.40 -9.71 1.92
N ILE A 526 15.23 -10.55 2.94
CA ILE A 526 14.52 -10.20 4.17
C ILE A 526 15.53 -9.71 5.19
N LEU A 527 15.24 -8.60 5.84
CA LEU A 527 16.03 -7.99 6.90
C LEU A 527 15.33 -8.22 8.25
N LYS A 528 16.12 -8.59 9.27
CA LYS A 528 15.70 -8.64 10.66
C LYS A 528 16.52 -7.67 11.50
N LEU A 529 15.84 -6.74 12.16
CA LEU A 529 16.44 -5.78 13.07
C LEU A 529 16.04 -6.08 14.52
N ASP A 530 16.97 -5.94 15.46
CA ASP A 530 16.70 -5.84 16.90
C ASP A 530 16.32 -4.39 17.21
N ILE A 531 15.15 -4.19 17.83
CA ILE A 531 14.62 -2.87 18.19
C ILE A 531 14.52 -2.67 19.71
N GLN A 532 14.99 -3.61 20.52
CA GLN A 532 14.74 -3.60 21.96
C GLN A 532 15.36 -2.37 22.66
N GLU A 533 16.58 -1.98 22.31
CA GLU A 533 17.24 -0.81 22.90
C GLU A 533 16.54 0.50 22.50
N LEU A 534 16.03 0.57 21.25
CA LEU A 534 15.22 1.69 20.79
C LEU A 534 13.95 1.84 21.64
N LEU A 535 13.22 0.74 21.85
CA LEU A 535 11.99 0.74 22.63
C LEU A 535 12.26 1.00 24.13
N ALA A 536 13.37 0.48 24.66
CA ALA A 536 13.79 0.71 26.04
C ALA A 536 14.09 2.20 26.34
N SER A 537 14.41 2.99 25.31
CA SER A 537 14.61 4.45 25.42
C SER A 537 13.30 5.23 25.62
N GLY A 538 12.15 4.55 25.54
CA GLY A 538 10.84 5.11 25.88
C GLY A 538 10.47 6.29 24.98
N THR A 539 9.98 7.38 25.57
CA THR A 539 9.46 8.54 24.82
C THR A 539 10.54 9.49 24.28
N ALA A 540 11.82 9.19 24.53
CA ALA A 540 12.93 10.05 24.14
C ALA A 540 14.10 9.24 23.55
N PRO A 541 13.88 8.51 22.44
CA PRO A 541 14.98 7.83 21.77
C PRO A 541 16.02 8.85 21.30
N GLU A 542 17.29 8.45 21.36
CA GLU A 542 18.43 9.23 20.88
C GLU A 542 18.71 8.92 19.39
N CYS A 543 18.47 7.68 18.96
CA CYS A 543 18.71 7.24 17.60
C CYS A 543 18.14 8.17 16.53
N ASN A 544 19.02 8.60 15.64
CA ASN A 544 18.68 9.44 14.49
C ASN A 544 19.76 9.30 13.41
N ILE A 545 19.40 8.86 12.21
CA ILE A 545 20.33 8.84 11.08
C ILE A 545 20.45 10.26 10.52
N ASP A 546 21.53 10.98 10.83
CA ASP A 546 21.70 12.38 10.40
C ASP A 546 23.05 12.70 9.74
N THR A 547 23.89 11.68 9.58
CA THR A 547 25.11 11.77 8.78
C THR A 547 25.17 10.72 7.67
N ILE A 548 25.87 11.08 6.58
CA ILE A 548 26.16 10.13 5.49
C ILE A 548 26.88 8.87 6.01
N GLU A 549 27.74 9.00 7.02
CA GLU A 549 28.44 7.84 7.58
C GLU A 549 27.46 6.85 8.22
N GLU A 550 26.47 7.34 8.97
CA GLU A 550 25.47 6.50 9.63
C GLU A 550 24.57 5.77 8.64
N THR A 551 24.29 6.37 7.48
CA THR A 551 23.54 5.66 6.43
C THR A 551 24.25 4.37 6.01
N VAL A 552 25.59 4.35 6.06
CA VAL A 552 26.43 3.26 5.57
C VAL A 552 26.86 2.30 6.69
N GLN A 553 27.02 2.79 7.93
CA GLN A 553 27.53 2.01 9.05
C GLN A 553 26.44 1.56 10.05
N GLY A 554 25.23 2.11 9.93
CA GLY A 554 24.23 2.11 10.99
C GLY A 554 24.36 3.36 11.87
N GLY A 555 23.30 3.69 12.60
CA GLY A 555 23.26 4.84 13.51
C GLY A 555 24.34 4.76 14.59
N ALA A 556 24.86 5.92 15.00
CA ALA A 556 25.95 5.99 15.98
C ALA A 556 25.46 5.84 17.42
N GLU A 557 24.18 6.13 17.69
CA GLU A 557 23.56 6.01 19.00
C GLU A 557 23.36 4.54 19.40
N SER A 558 23.48 4.27 20.70
CA SER A 558 23.42 2.91 21.24
C SER A 558 22.02 2.29 21.21
N ASP A 559 20.98 3.11 21.05
CA ASP A 559 19.59 2.67 20.94
C ASP A 559 19.13 2.49 19.49
N CYS A 560 20.01 2.69 18.50
CA CYS A 560 19.64 2.44 17.11
C CYS A 560 19.39 0.95 16.82
N PRO A 561 18.41 0.63 15.97
CA PRO A 561 18.16 -0.73 15.53
C PRO A 561 19.42 -1.41 14.98
N ALA A 562 19.67 -2.64 15.42
CA ALA A 562 20.83 -3.42 15.01
C ALA A 562 20.41 -4.55 14.07
N ILE A 563 21.20 -4.81 13.03
CA ILE A 563 20.95 -5.96 12.15
C ILE A 563 21.23 -7.25 12.92
N VAL A 564 20.21 -8.09 13.03
CA VAL A 564 20.32 -9.45 13.58
C VAL A 564 20.71 -10.41 12.46
N ASP A 565 19.97 -10.36 11.35
CA ASP A 565 20.18 -11.26 10.23
C ASP A 565 19.64 -10.68 8.92
N THR A 566 20.15 -11.22 7.81
CA THR A 566 19.65 -10.97 6.45
C THR A 566 19.50 -12.31 5.73
N LEU A 567 18.31 -12.59 5.23
CA LEU A 567 18.03 -13.82 4.48
C LEU A 567 17.93 -13.49 2.97
N PRO A 568 18.80 -14.05 2.11
CA PRO A 568 18.64 -13.90 0.67
C PRO A 568 17.27 -14.40 0.21
N ALA A 569 16.56 -13.57 -0.56
CA ALA A 569 15.22 -13.85 -1.04
C ALA A 569 15.17 -13.57 -2.55
N PRO A 570 15.72 -14.47 -3.39
CA PRO A 570 15.68 -14.31 -4.84
C PRO A 570 14.22 -14.19 -5.31
N GLY A 571 13.99 -13.35 -6.32
CA GLY A 571 12.65 -12.99 -6.79
C GLY A 571 12.20 -11.60 -6.33
N GLY A 572 12.73 -11.09 -5.21
CA GLY A 572 12.37 -9.76 -4.69
C GLY A 572 11.16 -9.84 -3.76
N PRO A 573 11.35 -10.16 -2.47
CA PRO A 573 10.25 -10.29 -1.54
C PRO A 573 9.56 -8.94 -1.39
N HIS A 574 8.25 -8.93 -1.55
CA HIS A 574 7.45 -7.73 -1.53
C HIS A 574 6.54 -7.69 -0.30
N TRP A 575 5.80 -8.77 -0.03
CA TRP A 575 4.87 -8.87 1.09
C TRP A 575 5.25 -10.01 2.04
N GLY A 576 4.84 -9.91 3.31
CA GLY A 576 5.03 -10.94 4.31
C GLY A 576 3.87 -11.10 5.28
N ALA A 577 3.85 -12.20 6.02
CA ALA A 577 2.85 -12.50 7.04
C ALA A 577 3.49 -13.22 8.22
N LEU A 578 3.26 -12.73 9.44
CA LEU A 578 3.75 -13.40 10.65
C LEU A 578 2.85 -14.59 10.99
N ASP A 579 3.47 -15.67 11.44
CA ASP A 579 2.74 -16.79 12.02
C ASP A 579 2.50 -16.51 13.51
N ASN A 580 1.24 -16.21 13.85
CA ASN A 580 0.81 -15.97 15.23
C ASN A 580 0.18 -17.22 15.87
N LEU A 581 0.36 -18.41 15.30
CA LEU A 581 -0.25 -19.65 15.77
C LEU A 581 0.81 -20.62 16.28
N GLU A 582 0.53 -21.30 17.39
CA GLU A 582 1.37 -22.38 17.90
C GLU A 582 0.55 -23.55 18.41
N ILE A 583 1.02 -24.78 18.18
CA ILE A 583 0.35 -25.96 18.74
C ILE A 583 0.72 -26.13 20.22
N GLY A 584 -0.29 -26.04 21.08
CA GLY A 584 -0.15 -26.20 22.52
C GLY A 584 -0.03 -27.66 22.95
N SER A 585 0.37 -27.87 24.20
CA SER A 585 0.46 -29.22 24.80
C SER A 585 -0.89 -29.96 24.91
N ASP A 586 -2.00 -29.24 24.78
CA ASP A 586 -3.35 -29.80 24.73
C ASP A 586 -3.77 -30.25 23.31
N GLY A 587 -2.88 -30.05 22.34
CA GLY A 587 -3.03 -30.44 20.95
C GLY A 587 -3.85 -29.47 20.10
N TYR A 588 -4.26 -28.30 20.63
CA TYR A 588 -4.94 -27.23 19.89
C TYR A 588 -3.95 -26.15 19.50
N TYR A 589 -4.26 -25.37 18.46
CA TYR A 589 -3.56 -24.12 18.20
C TYR A 589 -3.93 -23.07 19.26
N HIS A 590 -2.99 -22.19 19.56
CA HIS A 590 -3.13 -21.02 20.42
C HIS A 590 -2.52 -19.84 19.71
N GLU A 591 -3.08 -18.65 19.91
CA GLU A 591 -2.44 -17.42 19.46
C GLU A 591 -1.20 -17.15 20.34
N THR A 592 -0.08 -16.82 19.70
CA THR A 592 1.20 -16.55 20.38
C THR A 592 1.79 -15.22 19.93
N THR A 593 2.50 -14.56 20.84
CA THR A 593 3.31 -13.39 20.52
C THR A 593 4.75 -13.75 20.15
N ASP A 594 5.16 -15.00 20.40
CA ASP A 594 6.51 -15.48 20.13
C ASP A 594 6.59 -16.07 18.72
N VAL A 595 6.69 -15.20 17.72
CA VAL A 595 6.70 -15.59 16.31
C VAL A 595 7.94 -16.43 15.99
N LYS A 596 7.71 -17.67 15.55
CA LYS A 596 8.76 -18.63 15.16
C LYS A 596 8.88 -18.85 13.66
N ARG A 597 7.90 -18.38 12.90
CA ARG A 597 7.82 -18.57 11.46
C ARG A 597 7.12 -17.38 10.83
N PHE A 598 7.43 -17.11 9.58
CA PHE A 598 6.66 -16.17 8.77
C PHE A 598 6.71 -16.60 7.31
N ALA A 599 5.81 -16.02 6.50
CA ALA A 599 5.76 -16.23 5.07
C ALA A 599 6.18 -14.97 4.32
N TYR A 600 6.64 -15.12 3.07
CA TYR A 600 6.79 -14.00 2.13
C TYR A 600 6.42 -14.41 0.70
N ALA A 601 6.02 -13.43 -0.11
CA ALA A 601 5.85 -13.58 -1.56
C ALA A 601 6.61 -12.51 -2.35
N ASN A 602 6.88 -12.82 -3.61
CA ASN A 602 7.79 -12.04 -4.47
C ASN A 602 7.09 -11.14 -5.50
N TYR A 603 5.76 -11.09 -5.54
CA TYR A 603 5.02 -10.26 -6.50
C TYR A 603 4.62 -8.90 -5.90
N PHE A 604 4.61 -7.85 -6.72
CA PHE A 604 4.12 -6.52 -6.33
C PHE A 604 2.85 -6.11 -7.06
N VAL A 605 2.97 -5.55 -8.27
CA VAL A 605 1.84 -5.08 -9.09
C VAL A 605 2.26 -5.22 -10.55
N ALA A 606 1.44 -5.86 -11.36
CA ALA A 606 1.75 -6.24 -12.74
C ALA A 606 2.22 -5.04 -13.59
N ARG A 607 1.64 -3.86 -13.36
CA ARG A 607 1.87 -2.65 -14.16
C ARG A 607 3.09 -1.82 -13.73
N THR A 608 3.81 -2.24 -12.69
CA THR A 608 5.00 -1.52 -12.19
C THR A 608 6.32 -2.06 -12.77
N GLY A 609 6.30 -3.24 -13.38
CA GLY A 609 7.50 -3.96 -13.81
C GLY A 609 8.23 -4.70 -12.69
N LEU A 610 7.72 -4.67 -11.46
CA LEU A 610 8.19 -5.49 -10.33
C LEU A 610 7.31 -6.75 -10.22
N ASN A 611 7.51 -7.66 -11.16
CA ASN A 611 6.72 -8.89 -11.28
C ASN A 611 7.19 -10.00 -10.34
N GLY A 612 8.45 -9.97 -9.93
CA GLY A 612 9.09 -11.06 -9.21
C GLY A 612 9.10 -12.38 -9.96
N ASP A 613 9.17 -13.47 -9.20
CA ASP A 613 9.19 -14.86 -9.68
C ASP A 613 8.03 -15.71 -9.14
N HIS A 614 6.97 -15.06 -8.65
CA HIS A 614 5.71 -15.67 -8.23
C HIS A 614 5.81 -16.80 -7.20
N ARG A 615 6.83 -16.79 -6.33
CA ARG A 615 6.96 -17.79 -5.26
C ARG A 615 6.40 -17.31 -3.92
N VAL A 616 5.89 -18.28 -3.15
CA VAL A 616 5.54 -18.13 -1.73
C VAL A 616 6.44 -19.01 -0.90
N CYS A 617 7.14 -18.42 0.07
CA CYS A 617 8.15 -19.09 0.88
C CYS A 617 7.80 -19.02 2.37
N LEU A 618 8.20 -20.04 3.14
CA LEU A 618 8.17 -20.03 4.59
C LEU A 618 9.57 -19.88 5.16
N VAL A 619 9.69 -19.11 6.24
CA VAL A 619 10.95 -18.82 6.93
C VAL A 619 10.81 -19.16 8.39
N ASP A 620 11.70 -20.01 8.89
CA ASP A 620 11.86 -20.30 10.31
C ASP A 620 12.75 -19.23 10.97
N ASP A 621 12.32 -18.75 12.14
CA ASP A 621 13.06 -17.79 12.96
C ASP A 621 13.43 -18.40 14.32
N SER A 622 14.73 -18.54 14.55
CA SER A 622 15.30 -19.05 15.80
C SER A 622 15.51 -17.97 16.87
N GLY A 623 15.18 -16.71 16.57
CA GLY A 623 15.57 -15.53 17.33
C GLY A 623 16.92 -14.96 16.86
N ALA A 624 17.93 -15.81 16.68
CA ALA A 624 19.27 -15.38 16.28
C ALA A 624 19.50 -15.37 14.76
N SER A 625 18.74 -16.17 14.01
CA SER A 625 18.85 -16.27 12.56
C SER A 625 17.54 -16.70 11.92
N MET A 626 17.37 -16.31 10.66
CA MET A 626 16.29 -16.70 9.76
C MET A 626 16.79 -17.76 8.77
N THR A 627 16.00 -18.79 8.55
CA THR A 627 16.30 -19.84 7.55
C THR A 627 15.08 -20.18 6.74
N LEU A 628 15.24 -20.35 5.44
CA LEU A 628 14.17 -20.85 4.58
C LEU A 628 13.76 -22.25 5.04
N ASP A 629 12.46 -22.52 5.12
CA ASP A 629 11.94 -23.85 5.45
C ASP A 629 12.10 -24.77 4.23
N GLU A 630 13.16 -25.59 4.25
CA GLU A 630 13.50 -26.50 3.15
C GLU A 630 12.48 -27.64 2.97
N ASP A 631 11.64 -27.92 3.95
CA ASP A 631 10.58 -28.94 3.87
C ASP A 631 9.29 -28.38 3.25
N PHE A 632 9.16 -27.06 3.13
CA PHE A 632 8.07 -26.39 2.43
C PHE A 632 8.35 -26.38 0.92
N VAL A 633 7.99 -27.50 0.28
CA VAL A 633 8.37 -27.84 -1.10
C VAL A 633 7.15 -27.87 -2.02
N ASP A 634 7.28 -27.26 -3.19
CA ASP A 634 6.27 -27.31 -4.25
C ASP A 634 6.04 -28.74 -4.74
N GLU A 635 4.77 -29.14 -4.84
CA GLU A 635 4.40 -30.51 -5.20
C GLU A 635 4.69 -30.89 -6.67
N PHE A 636 4.93 -29.92 -7.55
CA PHE A 636 5.16 -30.13 -8.97
C PHE A 636 6.63 -30.00 -9.36
N THR A 637 7.31 -28.97 -8.85
CA THR A 637 8.73 -28.71 -9.17
C THR A 637 9.67 -29.48 -8.23
N GLY A 638 9.24 -29.78 -7.01
CA GLY A 638 10.08 -30.36 -5.98
C GLY A 638 11.12 -29.39 -5.42
N GLU A 639 10.99 -28.10 -5.71
CA GLU A 639 11.87 -27.04 -5.20
C GLU A 639 11.29 -26.42 -3.92
N THR A 640 12.16 -25.82 -3.10
CA THR A 640 11.75 -25.08 -1.91
C THR A 640 10.98 -23.81 -2.29
N CYS A 641 9.98 -23.48 -1.47
CA CYS A 641 8.90 -22.52 -1.77
C CYS A 641 7.88 -23.07 -2.77
N LEU A 642 6.64 -22.58 -2.70
CA LEU A 642 5.60 -22.92 -3.66
C LEU A 642 5.69 -22.00 -4.86
N ASP A 643 5.68 -22.62 -6.04
CA ASP A 643 5.70 -21.91 -7.32
C ASP A 643 4.26 -21.66 -7.78
N PHE A 644 3.89 -20.40 -8.05
CA PHE A 644 2.57 -20.08 -8.61
C PHE A 644 2.57 -20.04 -10.14
N ASP A 645 3.71 -20.26 -10.82
CA ASP A 645 3.78 -20.43 -12.28
C ASP A 645 3.32 -21.84 -12.73
N ARG A 646 2.10 -22.22 -12.33
CA ARG A 646 1.53 -23.57 -12.53
C ARG A 646 0.72 -23.65 -13.82
N GLU A 647 0.57 -24.86 -14.37
CA GLU A 647 -0.35 -25.09 -15.49
C GLU A 647 -1.81 -25.23 -15.03
N SER A 648 -2.04 -25.69 -13.80
CA SER A 648 -3.36 -25.99 -13.28
C SER A 648 -3.49 -25.82 -11.78
N TRP A 649 -4.70 -25.45 -11.36
CA TRP A 649 -5.13 -25.29 -9.98
C TRP A 649 -6.29 -26.24 -9.67
N PRO A 650 -6.63 -26.46 -8.38
CA PRO A 650 -7.82 -27.20 -8.00
C PRO A 650 -9.12 -26.70 -8.68
N HIS A 651 -9.24 -25.41 -8.96
CA HIS A 651 -10.38 -24.82 -9.68
C HIS A 651 -10.27 -24.85 -11.23
N GLY A 652 -9.18 -25.38 -11.79
CA GLY A 652 -9.03 -25.59 -13.23
C GLY A 652 -7.68 -25.21 -13.83
N PRO A 653 -7.47 -25.49 -15.14
CA PRO A 653 -6.22 -25.26 -15.86
C PRO A 653 -6.08 -23.81 -16.35
N TRP A 654 -6.08 -22.84 -15.43
CA TRP A 654 -6.04 -21.41 -15.74
C TRP A 654 -4.64 -20.88 -16.04
N GLY A 655 -3.61 -21.62 -15.61
CA GLY A 655 -2.22 -21.26 -15.85
C GLY A 655 -1.60 -20.48 -14.68
N PRO A 656 -0.51 -19.73 -14.93
CA PRO A 656 0.28 -19.11 -13.88
C PRO A 656 -0.52 -18.06 -13.11
N ALA A 657 -0.23 -17.89 -11.82
CA ALA A 657 -0.84 -16.90 -10.96
C ALA A 657 0.21 -16.04 -10.23
N LYS A 658 -0.23 -14.90 -9.72
CA LYS A 658 0.59 -13.86 -9.09
C LYS A 658 0.21 -13.77 -7.60
N PRO A 659 0.95 -14.41 -6.68
CA PRO A 659 0.61 -14.42 -5.25
C PRO A 659 1.06 -13.12 -4.58
N HIS A 660 0.14 -12.36 -3.97
CA HIS A 660 0.47 -11.10 -3.32
C HIS A 660 0.48 -11.19 -1.80
N SER A 661 -0.69 -11.16 -1.18
CA SER A 661 -0.82 -11.19 0.29
C SER A 661 -1.14 -12.60 0.78
N MET A 662 -0.75 -12.90 2.02
CA MET A 662 -1.02 -14.18 2.66
C MET A 662 -1.31 -14.04 4.15
N LEU A 663 -1.95 -15.05 4.72
CA LEU A 663 -2.37 -15.06 6.12
C LEU A 663 -2.33 -16.48 6.68
N PHE A 664 -1.73 -16.66 7.86
CA PHE A 664 -1.84 -17.91 8.62
C PHE A 664 -3.22 -17.97 9.29
N VAL A 665 -3.93 -19.09 9.10
CA VAL A 665 -5.28 -19.30 9.63
C VAL A 665 -5.45 -20.74 10.09
N THR A 666 -6.38 -20.96 11.00
CA THR A 666 -6.79 -22.31 11.43
C THR A 666 -8.29 -22.36 11.62
N ALA A 667 -8.89 -23.56 11.56
CA ALA A 667 -10.32 -23.71 11.78
C ALA A 667 -10.68 -23.31 13.22
N ASP A 668 -11.84 -22.66 13.43
CA ASP A 668 -12.30 -22.25 14.78
C ASP A 668 -12.37 -23.40 15.80
N GLY A 669 -12.59 -24.62 15.32
CA GLY A 669 -12.60 -25.85 16.14
C GLY A 669 -11.22 -26.36 16.54
N ASP A 670 -10.17 -25.88 15.88
CA ASP A 670 -8.78 -26.31 16.06
C ASP A 670 -7.95 -25.36 16.92
N ILE A 671 -8.48 -24.17 17.24
CA ILE A 671 -7.86 -23.14 18.09
C ILE A 671 -8.63 -22.91 19.40
N LYS A 672 -7.94 -22.54 20.48
CA LYS A 672 -8.56 -22.27 21.79
C LYS A 672 -8.26 -20.91 22.38
#